data_AF-A0A8B7DWL9-F1
#
_entry.id   AF-A0A8B7DWL9-F1
#
_cell.length_a   1.000
_cell.length_b   1.000
_cell.length_c   1.000
_cell.angle_alpha   90.00
_cell.angle_beta   90.00
_cell.angle_gamma   90.00
#
_symmetry.space_group_name_H-M   'P 1'
#
loop_
_entity.id
_entity.type
_entity.pdbx_description
1 polymer ?
#
loop_
_entity_poly.entity_id
_entity_poly.type
_entity_poly.pdbx_seq_one_letter_code
_entity_poly.pdbx_strand_id
1 'polypeptide(L)'
;MAPLRNVRKSLLLALESNVIDDEEFLLLYKLNLFKNPDLPFWSYKQFCLEIMSDDECKSEFRFLRNVMNFLYERWIHLFTTLNQNWLSPNNLVIFVDVVHRKGAPLENFWGFIDGTVRPITRPGKYQRVLYNGHKKVHSLKFLSVVAPNGLIANLFGPVEGKKHDSEMLADSNLLNLLGQHSFDTAGNPLCIYGDPAYPLRVHLQTGFKGAMLSPQQKIWNKRMSEVRVSVEWLFGDILNYFKFLDFKKNLKISLNAVGKMYIVCALLNNARSCLYEHCEISEFVPRITKPFEWDWKNVVTNEAVQQKLYSLDVNKACGSDGISPYVLKNCSSSAATPLALIYQKSIETGKIPSKWKEANITPIFKNGNTTDPLNYRPVLLTSVPGKVMEAFIKEAIMTHLMENKLLSKNQHGFVKNKACITNLLETLDILTASMSDSLAVDMIYMDFAKAFDKVPQKKLLKKREAYGIKGVINDWISSFLKERRQRVVVGVDVSPWLEIFSGVPQGSVLGPLLFLIFVNDLPSVINSNCKLYADDSKLIKVIKNVEDHESLQNDINEFVKWTDIWLTKLNIEKCKMMHLGKKNPRMSYCMNHNGKEYKLKTTVSERDLGVIISSDLKWHDQVTSATAKAQRTLGLIKRTFTYFDVEMVKSLYTTFVRPLLEFAIPAWQPYLQRDIDELEKVQRRATKLVPQLKKISYEKRLKAMDLTSLEKRRARGDLIQQYRFKQNIDQINWYKNPKPASSVTSSGPAFSNSPKADTSQYLKEQIELILNEWNISDKTLSTNIVVKENELSNDENHCVFFASGQ
;
A
#
# COMPACT_ATOMS: atom_id res chain seq x y z
N MET A 1 -14.64 -29.46 -23.30
CA MET A 1 -15.45 -29.38 -22.06
C MET A 1 -16.91 -29.33 -22.45
N ALA A 2 -17.75 -30.21 -21.89
CA ALA A 2 -19.18 -30.17 -22.12
C ALA A 2 -19.79 -28.91 -21.45
N PRO A 3 -20.81 -28.26 -22.04
CA PRO A 3 -21.50 -27.13 -21.42
C PRO A 3 -22.03 -27.50 -20.04
N LEU A 4 -21.94 -26.59 -19.05
CA LEU A 4 -22.42 -26.79 -17.67
C LEU A 4 -23.89 -27.25 -17.60
N ARG A 5 -24.71 -26.90 -18.60
CA ARG A 5 -26.10 -27.36 -18.76
C ARG A 5 -26.21 -28.85 -19.05
N ASN A 6 -25.28 -29.41 -19.82
CA ASN A 6 -25.23 -30.84 -20.12
C ASN A 6 -24.74 -31.61 -18.89
N VAL A 7 -23.79 -31.06 -18.14
CA VAL A 7 -23.31 -31.65 -16.88
C VAL A 7 -24.46 -31.78 -15.86
N ARG A 8 -25.34 -30.78 -15.73
CA ARG A 8 -26.50 -30.87 -14.83
C ARG A 8 -27.56 -31.89 -15.28
N LYS A 9 -27.81 -32.01 -16.58
CA LYS A 9 -28.69 -33.07 -17.10
C LYS A 9 -28.10 -34.45 -16.83
N SER A 10 -26.78 -34.60 -16.96
CA SER A 10 -26.07 -35.82 -16.61
C SER A 10 -26.08 -36.11 -15.10
N LEU A 11 -26.05 -35.08 -14.24
CA LEU A 11 -26.17 -35.25 -12.79
C LEU A 11 -27.57 -35.73 -12.37
N LEU A 12 -28.63 -35.24 -13.04
CA LEU A 12 -30.00 -35.72 -12.82
C LEU A 12 -30.17 -37.19 -13.24
N LEU A 13 -29.62 -37.54 -14.41
CA LEU A 13 -29.60 -38.94 -14.87
C LEU A 13 -28.74 -39.83 -13.96
N ALA A 14 -27.64 -39.30 -13.40
CA ALA A 14 -26.79 -40.03 -12.46
C ALA A 14 -27.47 -40.26 -11.11
N LEU A 15 -28.27 -39.30 -10.61
CA LEU A 15 -29.10 -39.47 -9.42
C LEU A 15 -30.20 -40.50 -9.66
N GLU A 16 -30.91 -40.42 -10.79
CA GLU A 16 -31.95 -41.38 -11.18
C GLU A 16 -31.40 -42.81 -11.36
N SER A 17 -30.11 -42.92 -11.70
CA SER A 17 -29.40 -44.20 -11.84
C SER A 17 -28.73 -44.67 -10.53
N ASN A 18 -28.93 -43.99 -9.39
CA ASN A 18 -28.28 -44.26 -8.09
C ASN A 18 -26.74 -44.27 -8.14
N VAL A 19 -26.13 -43.54 -9.08
CA VAL A 19 -24.67 -43.42 -9.20
C VAL A 19 -24.09 -42.42 -8.20
N ILE A 20 -24.91 -41.46 -7.76
CA ILE A 20 -24.60 -40.45 -6.74
C ILE A 20 -25.78 -40.38 -5.77
N ASP A 21 -25.53 -40.07 -4.49
CA ASP A 21 -26.58 -39.94 -3.48
C ASP A 21 -27.15 -38.51 -3.40
N ASP A 22 -28.20 -38.32 -2.58
CA ASP A 22 -28.92 -37.05 -2.49
C ASP A 22 -28.04 -35.90 -1.95
N GLU A 23 -27.10 -36.18 -1.03
CA GLU A 23 -26.18 -35.17 -0.49
C GLU A 23 -25.11 -34.79 -1.53
N GLU A 24 -24.55 -35.77 -2.23
CA GLU A 24 -23.61 -35.59 -3.32
C GLU A 24 -24.25 -34.85 -4.51
N PHE A 25 -25.49 -35.18 -4.86
CA PHE A 25 -26.26 -34.48 -5.87
C PHE A 25 -26.50 -33.03 -5.46
N LEU A 26 -26.93 -32.77 -4.23
CA LEU A 26 -27.15 -31.40 -3.74
C LEU A 26 -25.86 -30.58 -3.77
N LEU A 27 -24.73 -31.14 -3.37
CA LEU A 27 -23.43 -30.46 -3.40
C LEU A 27 -22.97 -30.19 -4.84
N LEU A 28 -23.02 -31.20 -5.72
CA LEU A 28 -22.58 -31.11 -7.11
C LEU A 28 -23.50 -30.23 -7.96
N TYR A 29 -24.81 -30.30 -7.73
CA TYR A 29 -25.78 -29.43 -8.37
C TYR A 29 -25.56 -27.98 -7.95
N LYS A 30 -25.32 -27.73 -6.65
CA LYS A 30 -25.09 -26.38 -6.10
C LYS A 30 -23.74 -25.77 -6.53
N LEU A 31 -22.70 -26.58 -6.67
CA LEU A 31 -21.41 -26.19 -7.24
C LEU A 31 -21.50 -25.87 -8.74
N ASN A 32 -22.45 -26.49 -9.45
CA ASN A 32 -22.67 -26.27 -10.87
C ASN A 32 -23.81 -25.28 -11.18
N LEU A 33 -24.47 -24.67 -10.18
CA LEU A 33 -25.47 -23.62 -10.40
C LEU A 33 -24.86 -22.41 -11.12
N PHE A 34 -25.58 -21.86 -12.10
CA PHE A 34 -25.13 -20.65 -12.79
C PHE A 34 -25.15 -19.46 -11.83
N LYS A 35 -24.06 -18.68 -11.77
CA LYS A 35 -24.03 -17.36 -11.12
C LYS A 35 -24.51 -16.21 -12.02
N ASN A 36 -24.77 -16.46 -13.30
CA ASN A 36 -25.37 -15.51 -14.25
C ASN A 36 -26.48 -16.20 -15.07
N PRO A 37 -27.59 -15.52 -15.39
CA PRO A 37 -28.64 -16.09 -16.23
C PRO A 37 -28.12 -16.46 -17.64
N ASP A 38 -28.58 -17.59 -18.16
CA ASP A 38 -28.26 -18.08 -19.51
C ASP A 38 -29.11 -17.29 -20.52
N LEU A 39 -28.51 -16.23 -21.05
CA LEU A 39 -29.20 -15.23 -21.85
C LEU A 39 -29.03 -15.51 -23.35
N PRO A 40 -30.11 -15.63 -24.15
CA PRO A 40 -30.01 -16.01 -25.55
C PRO A 40 -29.67 -14.78 -26.37
N PHE A 41 -28.37 -14.46 -26.50
CA PHE A 41 -27.87 -13.22 -27.14
C PHE A 41 -28.39 -12.99 -28.57
N TRP A 42 -28.79 -14.06 -29.28
CA TRP A 42 -29.42 -14.00 -30.60
C TRP A 42 -30.92 -13.71 -30.60
N SER A 43 -31.57 -13.70 -29.43
CA SER A 43 -33.00 -13.40 -29.25
C SER A 43 -33.29 -11.98 -28.75
N TYR A 44 -32.26 -11.19 -28.45
CA TYR A 44 -32.43 -9.83 -27.97
C TYR A 44 -33.00 -8.94 -29.07
N LYS A 45 -34.18 -8.35 -28.79
CA LYS A 45 -34.72 -7.26 -29.60
C LYS A 45 -33.74 -6.08 -29.60
N GLN A 46 -33.77 -5.34 -30.70
CA GLN A 46 -33.01 -4.12 -30.93
C GLN A 46 -33.00 -3.22 -29.69
N PHE A 47 -31.80 -2.91 -29.18
CA PHE A 47 -31.58 -2.07 -27.99
C PHE A 47 -32.22 -0.69 -28.17
N CYS A 48 -33.22 -0.37 -27.33
CA CYS A 48 -33.94 0.90 -27.35
C CYS A 48 -34.20 1.34 -25.89
N LEU A 49 -33.59 2.47 -25.49
CA LEU A 49 -33.69 3.04 -24.13
C LEU A 49 -35.11 3.47 -23.73
N GLU A 50 -36.02 3.56 -24.69
CA GLU A 50 -37.41 3.96 -24.45
C GLU A 50 -38.24 2.83 -23.82
N ILE A 51 -37.79 1.56 -23.94
CA ILE A 51 -38.54 0.35 -23.52
C ILE A 51 -37.92 -0.35 -22.30
N MET A 52 -36.80 0.14 -21.76
CA MET A 52 -36.12 -0.46 -20.61
C MET A 52 -36.81 -0.10 -19.29
N SER A 53 -36.96 -1.10 -18.42
CA SER A 53 -37.51 -0.92 -17.07
C SER A 53 -36.49 -0.25 -16.13
N ASP A 54 -37.00 0.36 -15.05
CA ASP A 54 -36.17 1.05 -14.05
C ASP A 54 -35.15 0.11 -13.37
N ASP A 55 -35.51 -1.18 -13.20
CA ASP A 55 -34.62 -2.20 -12.64
C ASP A 55 -33.47 -2.60 -13.59
N GLU A 56 -33.72 -2.60 -14.90
CA GLU A 56 -32.69 -2.84 -15.92
C GLU A 56 -31.72 -1.65 -16.05
N CYS A 57 -32.22 -0.42 -15.91
CA CYS A 57 -31.36 0.76 -15.82
C CYS A 57 -30.49 0.75 -14.55
N LYS A 58 -31.03 0.24 -13.44
CA LYS A 58 -30.30 0.07 -12.18
C LYS A 58 -29.19 -1.00 -12.28
N SER A 59 -29.39 -2.06 -13.05
CA SER A 59 -28.39 -3.13 -13.20
C SER A 59 -27.24 -2.73 -14.14
N GLU A 60 -27.54 -2.07 -15.26
CA GLU A 60 -26.56 -1.71 -16.29
C GLU A 60 -25.83 -0.40 -15.98
N PHE A 61 -26.55 0.61 -15.48
CA PHE A 61 -26.01 1.98 -15.31
C PHE A 61 -25.88 2.41 -13.86
N ARG A 62 -26.42 1.63 -12.91
CA ARG A 62 -26.46 1.93 -11.46
C ARG A 62 -27.20 3.22 -11.09
N PHE A 63 -28.02 3.78 -11.98
CA PHE A 63 -28.98 4.85 -11.72
C PHE A 63 -30.25 4.69 -12.58
N LEU A 64 -31.39 5.17 -12.08
CA LEU A 64 -32.69 5.12 -12.78
C LEU A 64 -32.71 6.10 -13.97
N ARG A 65 -33.50 5.83 -15.03
CA ARG A 65 -33.58 6.69 -16.22
C ARG A 65 -33.97 8.14 -15.87
N ASN A 66 -34.93 8.28 -14.97
CA ASN A 66 -35.40 9.58 -14.48
C ASN A 66 -34.31 10.35 -13.71
N VAL A 67 -33.35 9.65 -13.10
CA VAL A 67 -32.22 10.25 -12.38
C VAL A 67 -31.23 10.89 -13.34
N MET A 68 -30.96 10.33 -14.52
CA MET A 68 -30.08 10.99 -15.50
C MET A 68 -30.65 12.32 -16.00
N ASN A 69 -31.94 12.35 -16.35
CA ASN A 69 -32.58 13.58 -16.80
C ASN A 69 -32.62 14.61 -15.67
N PHE A 70 -32.99 14.18 -14.47
CA PHE A 70 -32.96 15.03 -13.28
C PHE A 70 -31.57 15.61 -13.01
N LEU A 71 -30.51 14.79 -13.01
CA LEU A 71 -29.14 15.25 -12.75
C LEU A 71 -28.67 16.24 -13.81
N TYR A 72 -28.97 15.96 -15.08
CA TYR A 72 -28.63 16.86 -16.18
C TYR A 72 -29.36 18.20 -16.03
N GLU A 73 -30.69 18.20 -15.96
CA GLU A 73 -31.49 19.43 -15.89
C GLU A 73 -31.20 20.25 -14.63
N ARG A 74 -30.99 19.58 -13.50
CA ARG A 74 -30.73 20.24 -12.22
C ARG A 74 -29.34 20.87 -12.16
N TRP A 75 -28.31 20.21 -12.69
CA TRP A 75 -26.90 20.55 -12.39
C TRP A 75 -26.06 20.93 -13.60
N ILE A 76 -26.59 20.90 -14.83
CA ILE A 76 -25.84 21.32 -16.03
C ILE A 76 -25.30 22.75 -15.93
N HIS A 77 -25.98 23.62 -15.19
CA HIS A 77 -25.57 25.01 -14.98
C HIS A 77 -24.16 25.13 -14.38
N LEU A 78 -23.69 24.12 -13.63
CA LEU A 78 -22.32 24.06 -13.08
C LEU A 78 -21.23 23.94 -14.15
N PHE A 79 -21.58 23.64 -15.40
CA PHE A 79 -20.63 23.61 -16.52
C PHE A 79 -20.81 24.76 -17.50
N THR A 80 -21.88 25.54 -17.40
CA THR A 80 -22.17 26.63 -18.34
C THR A 80 -21.82 28.02 -17.81
N THR A 81 -21.46 28.14 -16.52
CA THR A 81 -20.99 29.40 -15.92
C THR A 81 -19.62 29.25 -15.25
N LEU A 82 -18.84 30.32 -15.30
CA LEU A 82 -17.60 30.47 -14.52
C LEU A 82 -17.82 31.26 -13.22
N ASN A 83 -19.02 31.81 -12.98
CA ASN A 83 -19.36 32.53 -11.75
C ASN A 83 -19.73 31.56 -10.61
N GLN A 84 -18.77 30.73 -10.20
CA GLN A 84 -18.90 29.77 -9.12
C GLN A 84 -17.99 30.18 -7.97
N ASN A 85 -18.42 29.99 -6.71
CA ASN A 85 -17.63 30.41 -5.53
C ASN A 85 -16.20 29.85 -5.53
N TRP A 86 -16.02 28.62 -6.03
CA TRP A 86 -14.71 27.97 -6.11
C TRP A 86 -13.82 28.50 -7.24
N LEU A 87 -14.38 29.28 -8.17
CA LEU A 87 -13.67 30.03 -9.23
C LEU A 87 -13.57 31.53 -8.91
N SER A 88 -13.72 31.92 -7.64
CA SER A 88 -13.53 33.33 -7.22
C SER A 88 -12.10 33.82 -7.50
N PRO A 89 -11.87 35.13 -7.67
CA PRO A 89 -10.54 35.69 -7.93
C PRO A 89 -9.46 35.21 -6.94
N ASN A 90 -9.81 35.08 -5.66
CA ASN A 90 -8.91 34.53 -4.64
C ASN A 90 -8.46 33.10 -4.96
N ASN A 91 -9.39 32.24 -5.40
CA ASN A 91 -9.08 30.85 -5.75
C ASN A 91 -8.36 30.74 -7.08
N LEU A 92 -8.66 31.62 -8.05
CA LEU A 92 -7.92 31.66 -9.31
C LEU A 92 -6.45 32.01 -9.08
N VAL A 93 -6.15 32.97 -8.20
CA VAL A 93 -4.77 33.29 -7.81
C VAL A 93 -4.07 32.08 -7.17
N ILE A 94 -4.78 31.32 -6.32
CA ILE A 94 -4.24 30.06 -5.77
C ILE A 94 -3.91 29.07 -6.89
N PHE A 95 -4.78 28.92 -7.88
CA PHE A 95 -4.52 28.03 -9.02
C PHE A 95 -3.30 28.47 -9.83
N VAL A 96 -3.17 29.78 -10.09
CA VAL A 96 -2.01 30.37 -10.76
C VAL A 96 -0.72 30.06 -10.00
N ASP A 97 -0.68 30.37 -8.69
CA ASP A 97 0.48 30.15 -7.83
C ASP A 97 0.95 28.70 -7.87
N VAL A 98 -0.01 27.78 -7.85
CA VAL A 98 0.31 26.36 -7.78
C VAL A 98 0.84 25.86 -9.13
N VAL A 99 0.24 26.25 -10.25
CA VAL A 99 0.78 25.85 -11.56
C VAL A 99 2.16 26.46 -11.80
N HIS A 100 2.36 27.72 -11.38
CA HIS A 100 3.66 28.37 -11.44
C HIS A 100 4.72 27.63 -10.59
N ARG A 101 4.40 27.24 -9.34
CA ARG A 101 5.31 26.45 -8.48
C ARG A 101 5.70 25.11 -9.09
N LYS A 102 4.86 24.52 -9.95
CA LYS A 102 5.18 23.28 -10.68
C LYS A 102 6.13 23.50 -11.86
N GLY A 103 6.46 24.75 -12.18
CA GLY A 103 7.40 25.09 -13.25
C GLY A 103 6.75 25.59 -14.53
N ALA A 104 5.46 25.95 -14.49
CA ALA A 104 4.82 26.64 -15.61
C ALA A 104 5.47 28.02 -15.81
N PRO A 105 6.02 28.33 -16.99
CA PRO A 105 6.64 29.62 -17.26
C PRO A 105 5.63 30.78 -17.47
N LEU A 106 4.33 30.49 -17.47
CA LEU A 106 3.27 31.49 -17.64
C LEU A 106 2.68 31.84 -16.27
N GLU A 107 2.89 33.09 -15.84
CA GLU A 107 2.65 33.53 -14.46
C GLU A 107 1.20 33.95 -14.16
N ASN A 108 0.31 34.00 -15.16
CA ASN A 108 -1.08 34.43 -15.00
C ASN A 108 -2.09 33.39 -15.52
N PHE A 109 -1.72 32.11 -15.47
CA PHE A 109 -2.49 31.01 -16.03
C PHE A 109 -3.12 30.13 -14.95
N TRP A 110 -4.44 29.86 -15.02
CA TRP A 110 -5.16 29.15 -13.95
C TRP A 110 -5.84 27.85 -14.36
N GLY A 111 -5.98 27.51 -15.64
CA GLY A 111 -6.74 26.32 -16.06
C GLY A 111 -6.59 25.99 -17.54
N PHE A 112 -6.71 24.73 -17.92
CA PHE A 112 -6.40 24.29 -19.27
C PHE A 112 -7.64 24.04 -20.11
N ILE A 113 -7.58 24.33 -21.42
CA ILE A 113 -8.64 24.01 -22.38
C ILE A 113 -8.22 22.86 -23.30
N ASP A 114 -9.13 21.90 -23.49
CA ASP A 114 -8.90 20.80 -24.42
C ASP A 114 -10.19 20.27 -25.07
N GLY A 115 -10.03 19.80 -26.31
CA GLY A 115 -11.09 19.21 -27.12
C GLY A 115 -11.05 17.69 -27.04
N THR A 116 -12.13 17.06 -26.58
CA THR A 116 -12.18 15.62 -26.36
C THR A 116 -13.13 14.92 -27.33
N VAL A 117 -12.65 13.82 -27.92
CA VAL A 117 -13.39 13.02 -28.91
C VAL A 117 -13.95 11.78 -28.24
N ARG A 118 -15.27 11.57 -28.34
CA ARG A 118 -15.97 10.39 -27.81
C ARG A 118 -16.41 9.46 -28.95
N PRO A 119 -15.72 8.32 -29.18
CA PRO A 119 -16.06 7.40 -30.25
C PRO A 119 -17.45 6.78 -30.09
N ILE A 120 -18.20 6.68 -31.18
CA ILE A 120 -19.55 6.08 -31.21
C ILE A 120 -19.62 4.98 -32.27
N THR A 121 -20.62 4.13 -32.19
CA THR A 121 -20.94 3.19 -33.27
C THR A 121 -21.22 3.95 -34.56
N ARG A 122 -20.80 3.40 -35.70
CA ARG A 122 -21.10 3.96 -37.03
C ARG A 122 -22.64 4.15 -37.14
N PRO A 123 -23.13 5.39 -37.25
CA PRO A 123 -24.57 5.63 -37.27
C PRO A 123 -25.14 5.28 -38.65
N GLY A 124 -26.43 4.95 -38.73
CA GLY A 124 -27.10 4.75 -40.03
C GLY A 124 -27.27 6.07 -40.80
N LYS A 125 -27.64 7.14 -40.07
CA LYS A 125 -27.83 8.51 -40.58
C LYS A 125 -26.70 9.43 -40.10
N TYR A 126 -26.48 10.55 -40.78
CA TYR A 126 -25.49 11.58 -40.39
C TYR A 126 -24.03 11.09 -40.26
N GLN A 127 -23.67 10.00 -40.96
CA GLN A 127 -22.32 9.41 -40.92
C GLN A 127 -21.22 10.44 -41.18
N ARG A 128 -21.36 11.22 -42.26
CA ARG A 128 -20.38 12.26 -42.65
C ARG A 128 -20.24 13.35 -41.58
N VAL A 129 -21.33 13.71 -40.92
CA VAL A 129 -21.36 14.76 -39.90
C VAL A 129 -20.65 14.30 -38.63
N LEU A 130 -20.89 13.04 -38.23
CA LEU A 130 -20.32 12.45 -37.02
C LEU A 130 -18.92 11.87 -37.23
N TYR A 131 -18.41 11.83 -38.46
CA TYR A 131 -17.09 11.28 -38.75
C TYR A 131 -16.00 12.30 -38.44
N ASN A 132 -15.09 11.95 -37.53
CA ASN A 132 -13.89 12.70 -37.25
C ASN A 132 -12.76 12.24 -38.16
N GLY A 133 -12.34 13.11 -39.08
CA GLY A 133 -11.29 12.81 -40.05
C GLY A 133 -9.91 12.60 -39.44
N HIS A 134 -9.59 13.29 -38.34
CA HIS A 134 -8.29 13.23 -37.69
C HIS A 134 -8.08 11.90 -36.94
N LYS A 135 -9.05 11.49 -36.12
CA LYS A 135 -9.03 10.23 -35.36
C LYS A 135 -9.57 9.03 -36.16
N LYS A 136 -10.08 9.25 -37.38
CA LYS A 136 -10.66 8.23 -38.28
C LYS A 136 -11.77 7.39 -37.63
N VAL A 137 -12.63 8.03 -36.83
CA VAL A 137 -13.75 7.39 -36.12
C VAL A 137 -15.01 8.22 -36.17
N HIS A 138 -16.18 7.58 -36.13
CA HIS A 138 -17.43 8.27 -35.83
C HIS A 138 -17.42 8.64 -34.35
N SER A 139 -17.78 9.89 -34.01
CA SER A 139 -17.66 10.42 -32.66
C SER A 139 -18.56 11.64 -32.41
N LEU A 140 -18.77 11.95 -31.14
CA LEU A 140 -19.17 13.27 -30.65
C LEU A 140 -17.93 13.98 -30.08
N LYS A 141 -17.91 15.30 -30.12
CA LYS A 141 -16.87 16.10 -29.48
C LYS A 141 -17.41 16.95 -28.35
N PHE A 142 -16.53 17.25 -27.40
CA PHE A 142 -16.77 18.18 -26.30
C PHE A 142 -15.54 19.06 -26.11
N LEU A 143 -15.74 20.30 -25.66
CA LEU A 143 -14.70 21.24 -25.27
C LEU A 143 -14.79 21.41 -23.77
N SER A 144 -13.68 21.35 -23.04
CA SER A 144 -13.73 21.60 -21.60
C SER A 144 -12.58 22.44 -21.09
N VAL A 145 -12.84 23.18 -20.01
CA VAL A 145 -11.82 23.82 -19.19
C VAL A 145 -11.65 23.04 -17.90
N VAL A 146 -10.42 22.68 -17.57
CA VAL A 146 -10.06 21.92 -16.38
C VAL A 146 -9.20 22.79 -15.47
N ALA A 147 -9.60 22.89 -14.20
CA ALA A 147 -8.85 23.62 -13.18
C ALA A 147 -7.82 22.69 -12.49
N PRO A 148 -6.74 23.24 -11.91
CA PRO A 148 -5.70 22.48 -11.23
C PRO A 148 -6.19 21.66 -10.04
N ASN A 149 -7.35 21.98 -9.46
CA ASN A 149 -7.97 21.14 -8.44
C ASN A 149 -8.61 19.84 -8.98
N GLY A 150 -8.51 19.58 -10.29
CA GLY A 150 -9.05 18.38 -10.93
C GLY A 150 -10.55 18.44 -11.20
N LEU A 151 -11.16 19.62 -11.11
CA LEU A 151 -12.56 19.84 -11.49
C LEU A 151 -12.65 20.38 -12.91
N ILE A 152 -13.66 19.92 -13.63
CA ILE A 152 -14.08 20.54 -14.89
C ILE A 152 -14.81 21.84 -14.54
N ALA A 153 -14.24 22.97 -14.93
CA ALA A 153 -14.78 24.31 -14.71
C ALA A 153 -15.85 24.68 -15.76
N ASN A 154 -15.69 24.19 -16.98
CA ASN A 154 -16.62 24.42 -18.09
C ASN A 154 -16.64 23.20 -19.02
N LEU A 155 -17.81 22.83 -19.55
CA LEU A 155 -17.97 21.74 -20.51
C LEU A 155 -19.02 22.11 -21.57
N PHE A 156 -18.57 22.24 -22.82
CA PHE A 156 -19.40 22.56 -23.97
C PHE A 156 -19.52 21.36 -24.93
N GLY A 157 -20.74 21.08 -25.38
CA GLY A 157 -21.09 19.96 -26.26
C GLY A 157 -22.44 19.34 -25.87
N PRO A 158 -22.85 18.22 -26.50
CA PRO A 158 -22.14 17.51 -27.57
C PRO A 158 -22.15 18.27 -28.90
N VAL A 159 -21.07 18.16 -29.67
CA VAL A 159 -21.02 18.66 -31.06
C VAL A 159 -20.61 17.57 -32.06
N GLU A 160 -20.80 17.87 -33.33
CA GLU A 160 -20.50 16.99 -34.47
C GLU A 160 -19.03 16.56 -34.51
N GLY A 161 -18.77 15.29 -34.81
CA GLY A 161 -17.42 14.71 -34.85
C GLY A 161 -16.46 15.38 -35.84
N LYS A 162 -16.98 15.97 -36.92
CA LYS A 162 -16.18 16.70 -37.93
C LYS A 162 -15.70 18.09 -37.48
N LYS A 163 -16.27 18.65 -36.40
CA LYS A 163 -16.08 20.05 -36.01
C LYS A 163 -14.67 20.29 -35.45
N HIS A 164 -14.04 21.40 -35.83
CA HIS A 164 -12.69 21.74 -35.36
C HIS A 164 -12.73 22.39 -33.98
N ASP A 165 -11.67 22.22 -33.16
CA ASP A 165 -11.64 22.72 -31.78
C ASP A 165 -11.79 24.26 -31.69
N SER A 166 -11.20 24.99 -32.63
CA SER A 166 -11.35 26.46 -32.72
C SER A 166 -12.78 26.90 -33.06
N GLU A 167 -13.51 26.11 -33.84
CA GLU A 167 -14.92 26.37 -34.17
C GLU A 167 -15.80 26.09 -32.94
N MET A 168 -15.50 25.02 -32.20
CA MET A 168 -16.15 24.72 -30.93
C MET A 168 -15.93 25.82 -29.89
N LEU A 169 -14.73 26.41 -29.84
CA LEU A 169 -14.45 27.55 -28.97
C LEU A 169 -15.34 28.74 -29.31
N ALA A 170 -15.51 29.05 -30.61
CA ALA A 170 -16.37 30.14 -31.05
C ALA A 170 -17.84 29.92 -30.64
N ASP A 171 -18.34 28.70 -30.81
CA ASP A 171 -19.73 28.36 -30.44
C ASP A 171 -19.98 28.31 -28.93
N SER A 172 -18.94 28.03 -28.14
CA SER A 172 -19.07 27.79 -26.69
C SER A 172 -19.37 29.03 -25.85
N ASN A 173 -19.23 30.23 -26.40
CA ASN A 173 -19.26 31.50 -25.67
C ASN A 173 -18.19 31.62 -24.55
N LEU A 174 -17.22 30.70 -24.49
CA LEU A 174 -16.24 30.62 -23.40
C LEU A 174 -15.36 31.87 -23.29
N LEU A 175 -14.98 32.48 -24.42
CA LEU A 175 -14.14 33.68 -24.43
C LEU A 175 -14.83 34.88 -23.75
N ASN A 176 -16.15 35.01 -23.90
CA ASN A 176 -16.91 36.06 -23.22
C ASN A 176 -17.03 35.78 -21.72
N LEU A 177 -17.24 34.51 -21.32
CA LEU A 177 -17.26 34.12 -19.91
C LEU A 177 -15.92 34.39 -19.22
N LEU A 178 -14.81 34.10 -19.88
CA LEU A 178 -13.47 34.42 -19.38
C LEU A 178 -13.27 35.92 -19.24
N GLY A 179 -13.70 36.71 -20.22
CA GLY A 179 -13.64 38.18 -20.18
C GLY A 179 -14.46 38.83 -19.06
N GLN A 180 -15.38 38.09 -18.43
CA GLN A 180 -16.18 38.57 -17.31
C GLN A 180 -15.69 38.06 -15.94
N HIS A 181 -15.05 36.89 -15.89
CA HIS A 181 -14.80 36.17 -14.63
C HIS A 181 -13.34 35.76 -14.39
N SER A 182 -12.45 35.90 -15.37
CA SER A 182 -11.07 35.42 -15.29
C SER A 182 -10.11 36.55 -14.93
N PHE A 183 -10.19 37.03 -13.69
CA PHE A 183 -9.36 38.11 -13.15
C PHE A 183 -8.77 37.76 -11.78
N ASP A 184 -7.62 38.34 -11.45
CA ASP A 184 -7.06 38.28 -10.11
C ASP A 184 -7.76 39.26 -9.15
N THR A 185 -7.30 39.29 -7.90
CA THR A 185 -7.85 40.16 -6.86
C THR A 185 -7.61 41.65 -7.10
N ALA A 186 -6.66 42.01 -7.97
CA ALA A 186 -6.34 43.37 -8.38
C ALA A 186 -7.02 43.78 -9.70
N GLY A 187 -7.81 42.88 -10.32
CA GLY A 187 -8.48 43.12 -11.59
C GLY A 187 -7.60 42.89 -12.82
N ASN A 188 -6.42 42.29 -12.69
CA ASN A 188 -5.58 41.91 -13.83
C ASN A 188 -6.15 40.66 -14.51
N PRO A 189 -6.11 40.58 -15.85
CA PRO A 189 -6.64 39.44 -16.57
C PRO A 189 -5.79 38.18 -16.35
N LEU A 190 -6.45 37.10 -15.94
CA LEU A 190 -5.90 35.75 -15.89
C LEU A 190 -6.31 34.97 -17.14
N CYS A 191 -5.50 34.01 -17.55
CA CYS A 191 -5.72 33.25 -18.78
C CYS A 191 -5.83 31.74 -18.54
N ILE A 192 -6.41 31.06 -19.53
CA ILE A 192 -6.34 29.62 -19.69
C ILE A 192 -5.36 29.27 -20.83
N TYR A 193 -4.88 28.03 -20.86
CA TYR A 193 -3.86 27.55 -21.79
C TYR A 193 -4.38 26.39 -22.60
N GLY A 194 -4.20 26.47 -23.91
CA GLY A 194 -4.66 25.47 -24.85
C GLY A 194 -3.61 25.04 -25.86
N ASP A 195 -3.99 24.07 -26.67
CA ASP A 195 -3.22 23.63 -27.82
C ASP A 195 -2.88 24.79 -28.79
N PRO A 196 -1.74 24.74 -29.49
CA PRO A 196 -1.45 25.61 -30.63
C PRO A 196 -2.55 25.73 -31.69
N ALA A 197 -3.55 24.85 -31.75
CA ALA A 197 -4.71 25.03 -32.63
C ALA A 197 -5.60 26.23 -32.25
N TYR A 198 -5.56 26.72 -31.01
CA TYR A 198 -6.40 27.82 -30.54
C TYR A 198 -5.83 29.23 -30.89
N PRO A 199 -6.69 30.27 -30.96
CA PRO A 199 -6.26 31.64 -31.17
C PRO A 199 -5.64 32.24 -29.91
N LEU A 200 -4.63 33.10 -30.08
CA LEU A 200 -4.08 33.90 -28.98
C LEU A 200 -5.04 35.06 -28.63
N ARG A 201 -5.38 35.16 -27.34
CA ARG A 201 -6.22 36.20 -26.75
C ARG A 201 -5.72 36.51 -25.33
N VAL A 202 -6.16 37.64 -24.77
CA VAL A 202 -5.81 38.04 -23.39
C VAL A 202 -6.07 36.90 -22.38
N HIS A 203 -7.24 36.29 -22.44
CA HIS A 203 -7.62 35.18 -21.55
C HIS A 203 -7.35 33.77 -22.10
N LEU A 204 -6.73 33.62 -23.28
CA LEU A 204 -6.41 32.32 -23.87
C LEU A 204 -5.03 32.34 -24.53
N GLN A 205 -4.07 31.65 -23.91
CA GLN A 205 -2.70 31.55 -24.38
C GLN A 205 -2.43 30.16 -24.98
N THR A 206 -1.45 30.08 -25.89
CA THR A 206 -1.04 28.82 -26.53
C THR A 206 0.46 28.78 -26.69
N GLY A 207 1.02 27.59 -26.92
CA GLY A 207 2.44 27.42 -27.23
C GLY A 207 2.90 28.12 -28.50
N PHE A 208 4.20 28.38 -28.59
CA PHE A 208 4.84 28.96 -29.78
C PHE A 208 4.67 28.04 -31.00
N LYS A 209 4.37 28.62 -32.17
CA LYS A 209 4.07 27.93 -33.43
C LYS A 209 5.17 28.17 -34.47
N GLY A 210 5.44 27.17 -35.33
CA GLY A 210 6.36 27.31 -36.48
C GLY A 210 7.31 26.13 -36.65
N ALA A 211 7.81 25.93 -37.88
CA ALA A 211 8.75 24.84 -38.19
C ALA A 211 10.15 25.06 -37.57
N MET A 212 10.54 26.31 -37.34
CA MET A 212 11.80 26.69 -36.71
C MET A 212 11.55 27.46 -35.41
N LEU A 213 11.44 26.73 -34.30
CA LEU A 213 11.39 27.31 -32.95
C LEU A 213 12.79 27.48 -32.38
N SER A 214 13.04 28.62 -31.73
CA SER A 214 14.29 28.84 -30.99
C SER A 214 14.43 27.84 -29.81
N PRO A 215 15.65 27.56 -29.33
CA PRO A 215 15.86 26.68 -28.18
C PRO A 215 15.05 27.09 -26.94
N GLN A 216 14.95 28.39 -26.67
CA GLN A 216 14.17 28.93 -25.55
C GLN A 216 12.66 28.67 -25.72
N GLN A 217 12.12 28.86 -26.92
CA GLN A 217 10.71 28.56 -27.21
C GLN A 217 10.40 27.06 -27.09
N LYS A 218 11.35 26.19 -27.48
CA LYS A 218 11.21 24.73 -27.29
C LYS A 218 11.18 24.35 -25.82
N ILE A 219 12.05 24.93 -24.99
CA ILE A 219 12.06 24.72 -23.54
C ILE A 219 10.76 25.22 -22.91
N TRP A 220 10.29 26.40 -23.31
CA TRP A 220 9.03 26.97 -22.83
C TRP A 220 7.84 26.06 -23.16
N ASN A 221 7.71 25.63 -24.42
CA ASN A 221 6.65 24.72 -24.86
C ASN A 221 6.72 23.37 -24.10
N LYS A 222 7.93 22.85 -23.87
CA LYS A 222 8.14 21.61 -23.09
C LYS A 222 7.62 21.76 -21.66
N ARG A 223 8.02 22.83 -20.96
CA ARG A 223 7.57 23.09 -19.58
C ARG A 223 6.06 23.28 -19.47
N MET A 224 5.45 23.99 -20.43
CA MET A 224 3.99 24.12 -20.49
C MET A 224 3.29 22.79 -20.78
N SER A 225 3.91 21.91 -21.58
CA SER A 225 3.37 20.56 -21.84
C SER A 225 3.44 19.66 -20.61
N GLU A 226 4.51 19.74 -19.82
CA GLU A 226 4.68 18.96 -18.58
C GLU A 226 3.58 19.27 -17.54
N VAL A 227 3.18 20.54 -17.42
CA VAL A 227 2.07 20.93 -16.53
C VAL A 227 0.69 20.60 -17.11
N ARG A 228 0.55 20.52 -18.44
CA ARG A 228 -0.71 20.18 -19.15
C ARG A 228 -1.15 18.73 -18.94
N VAL A 229 -0.25 17.85 -18.50
CA VAL A 229 -0.53 16.43 -18.24
C VAL A 229 -1.80 16.24 -17.40
N SER A 230 -2.11 17.12 -16.45
CA SER A 230 -3.33 17.01 -15.62
C SER A 230 -4.65 16.93 -16.39
N VAL A 231 -4.73 17.45 -17.62
CA VAL A 231 -5.96 17.47 -18.45
C VAL A 231 -6.18 16.14 -19.15
N GLU A 232 -5.09 15.53 -19.64
CA GLU A 232 -5.14 14.28 -20.40
C GLU A 232 -5.65 13.12 -19.55
N TRP A 233 -5.34 13.15 -18.25
CA TRP A 233 -5.72 12.10 -17.30
C TRP A 233 -7.18 12.21 -16.87
N LEU A 234 -7.74 13.42 -16.73
CA LEU A 234 -9.12 13.61 -16.27
C LEU A 234 -10.17 13.01 -17.21
N PHE A 235 -9.97 13.11 -18.53
CA PHE A 235 -10.86 12.46 -19.49
C PHE A 235 -10.71 10.93 -19.48
N GLY A 236 -9.51 10.43 -19.18
CA GLY A 236 -9.25 9.02 -18.93
C GLY A 236 -10.01 8.53 -17.69
N ASP A 237 -10.05 9.33 -16.62
CA ASP A 237 -10.75 9.01 -15.38
C ASP A 237 -12.26 8.82 -15.57
N ILE A 238 -12.91 9.70 -16.33
CA ILE A 238 -14.33 9.54 -16.67
C ILE A 238 -14.55 8.18 -17.36
N LEU A 239 -13.70 7.79 -18.31
CA LEU A 239 -13.80 6.48 -18.96
C LEU A 239 -13.45 5.32 -18.02
N ASN A 240 -12.52 5.53 -17.09
CA ASN A 240 -12.12 4.52 -16.13
C ASN A 240 -13.22 4.19 -15.14
N TYR A 241 -13.92 5.20 -14.64
CA TYR A 241 -15.03 5.02 -13.71
C TYR A 241 -16.33 4.62 -14.42
N PHE A 242 -16.56 5.12 -15.63
CA PHE A 242 -17.76 4.87 -16.42
C PHE A 242 -17.41 4.10 -17.70
N LYS A 243 -16.91 2.86 -17.55
CA LYS A 243 -16.41 2.01 -18.65
C LYS A 243 -17.40 1.78 -19.80
N PHE A 244 -18.70 1.90 -19.57
CA PHE A 244 -19.70 1.82 -20.63
C PHE A 244 -19.56 2.95 -21.67
N LEU A 245 -18.97 4.10 -21.31
CA LEU A 245 -18.63 5.18 -22.24
C LEU A 245 -17.44 4.86 -23.15
N ASP A 246 -16.67 3.80 -22.84
CA ASP A 246 -15.55 3.33 -23.67
C ASP A 246 -16.01 2.22 -24.64
N PHE A 247 -17.15 1.60 -24.39
CA PHE A 247 -17.69 0.54 -25.22
C PHE A 247 -18.46 1.08 -26.44
N LYS A 248 -17.70 1.51 -27.45
CA LYS A 248 -18.20 2.09 -28.72
C LYS A 248 -19.42 1.39 -29.31
N LYS A 249 -19.46 0.05 -29.28
CA LYS A 249 -20.55 -0.78 -29.85
C LYS A 249 -21.94 -0.51 -29.23
N ASN A 250 -21.98 -0.03 -27.99
CA ASN A 250 -23.22 0.32 -27.29
C ASN A 250 -23.56 1.81 -27.39
N LEU A 251 -22.64 2.68 -27.85
CA LEU A 251 -22.90 4.10 -28.03
C LEU A 251 -23.54 4.37 -29.40
N LYS A 252 -24.85 4.16 -29.49
CA LYS A 252 -25.64 4.32 -30.71
C LYS A 252 -26.46 5.62 -30.66
N ILE A 253 -26.07 6.60 -31.48
CA ILE A 253 -26.86 7.84 -31.64
C ILE A 253 -28.25 7.50 -32.21
N SER A 254 -29.27 8.25 -31.78
CA SER A 254 -30.71 8.02 -32.04
C SER A 254 -31.35 6.85 -31.30
N LEU A 255 -30.56 6.01 -30.63
CA LEU A 255 -31.07 5.01 -29.68
C LEU A 255 -30.73 5.39 -28.24
N ASN A 256 -29.60 6.09 -28.05
CA ASN A 256 -29.10 6.50 -26.74
C ASN A 256 -28.79 8.01 -26.72
N ALA A 257 -29.01 8.64 -25.56
CA ALA A 257 -28.63 10.02 -25.30
C ALA A 257 -27.14 10.15 -24.97
N VAL A 258 -26.25 9.67 -25.86
CA VAL A 258 -24.80 9.54 -25.64
C VAL A 258 -24.17 10.86 -25.14
N GLY A 259 -24.60 11.99 -25.69
CA GLY A 259 -24.12 13.30 -25.25
C GLY A 259 -24.47 13.63 -23.80
N LYS A 260 -25.74 13.41 -23.41
CA LYS A 260 -26.24 13.61 -22.05
C LYS A 260 -25.54 12.65 -21.07
N MET A 261 -25.33 11.40 -21.46
CA MET A 261 -24.61 10.40 -20.66
C MET A 261 -23.19 10.88 -20.30
N TYR A 262 -22.43 11.39 -21.28
CA TYR A 262 -21.09 11.89 -21.03
C TYR A 262 -21.08 13.08 -20.05
N ILE A 263 -22.00 14.02 -20.22
CA ILE A 263 -22.09 15.21 -19.36
C ILE A 263 -22.49 14.84 -17.93
N VAL A 264 -23.45 13.93 -17.74
CA VAL A 264 -23.82 13.44 -16.40
C VAL A 264 -22.65 12.70 -15.75
N CYS A 265 -21.90 11.89 -16.51
CA CYS A 265 -20.70 11.24 -15.99
C CYS A 265 -19.61 12.24 -15.62
N ALA A 266 -19.46 13.34 -16.37
CA ALA A 266 -18.56 14.44 -16.01
C ALA A 266 -19.01 15.15 -14.73
N LEU A 267 -20.32 15.40 -14.54
CA LEU A 267 -20.87 15.95 -13.29
C LEU A 267 -20.61 15.01 -12.10
N LEU A 268 -20.88 13.72 -12.28
CA LEU A 268 -20.61 12.71 -11.26
C LEU A 268 -19.11 12.55 -11.00
N ASN A 269 -18.26 12.77 -12.01
CA ASN A 269 -16.82 12.80 -11.82
C ASN A 269 -16.39 14.00 -10.98
N ASN A 270 -16.90 15.21 -11.25
CA ASN A 270 -16.67 16.37 -10.37
C ASN A 270 -17.19 16.11 -8.95
N ALA A 271 -18.41 15.59 -8.80
CA ALA A 271 -18.96 15.24 -7.49
C ALA A 271 -18.11 14.19 -6.79
N ARG A 272 -17.61 13.19 -7.52
CA ARG A 272 -16.71 12.17 -7.03
C ARG A 272 -15.36 12.76 -6.62
N SER A 273 -14.81 13.71 -7.38
CA SER A 273 -13.59 14.44 -7.01
C SER A 273 -13.79 15.23 -5.72
N CYS A 274 -14.99 15.80 -5.51
CA CYS A 274 -15.35 16.47 -4.26
C CYS A 274 -15.61 15.50 -3.09
N LEU A 275 -16.16 14.30 -3.34
CA LEU A 275 -16.61 13.35 -2.32
C LEU A 275 -15.56 12.30 -1.92
N TYR A 276 -14.73 11.86 -2.87
CA TYR A 276 -13.88 10.68 -2.74
C TYR A 276 -12.39 10.95 -2.95
N GLU A 277 -11.98 12.21 -3.14
CA GLU A 277 -10.57 12.65 -3.11
C GLU A 277 -9.60 11.84 -4.03
N HIS A 278 -10.11 11.21 -5.10
CA HIS A 278 -9.37 10.32 -5.99
C HIS A 278 -9.24 10.90 -7.40
N CYS A 279 -8.61 12.07 -7.53
CA CYS A 279 -7.96 12.48 -8.77
C CYS A 279 -6.45 12.57 -8.52
N GLU A 280 -5.66 11.92 -9.38
CA GLU A 280 -4.19 11.98 -9.40
C GLU A 280 -3.64 13.38 -9.72
N ILE A 281 -4.51 14.39 -9.81
CA ILE A 281 -4.22 15.84 -9.93
C ILE A 281 -3.88 16.45 -8.54
N SER A 282 -3.67 15.61 -7.51
CA SER A 282 -3.34 15.98 -6.12
C SER A 282 -2.04 16.77 -5.90
N GLU A 283 -1.32 17.11 -6.96
CA GLU A 283 -0.12 17.94 -6.91
C GLU A 283 -0.43 19.44 -6.84
N PHE A 284 -1.67 19.85 -7.14
CA PHE A 284 -1.99 21.27 -7.34
C PHE A 284 -2.88 21.95 -6.27
N VAL A 285 -3.39 21.24 -5.27
CA VAL A 285 -4.11 21.87 -4.14
C VAL A 285 -3.73 21.12 -2.86
N PRO A 286 -3.44 21.80 -1.73
CA PRO A 286 -3.30 21.13 -0.45
C PRO A 286 -4.57 20.31 -0.17
N ARG A 287 -4.42 18.99 -0.08
CA ARG A 287 -5.50 18.02 0.13
C ARG A 287 -6.38 18.46 1.31
N ILE A 288 -7.67 18.71 1.07
CA ILE A 288 -8.65 18.77 2.16
C ILE A 288 -9.05 17.33 2.43
N THR A 289 -8.23 16.60 3.18
CA THR A 289 -8.59 15.26 3.63
C THR A 289 -9.82 15.30 4.51
N LYS A 290 -10.77 14.37 4.28
CA LYS A 290 -11.98 14.19 5.09
C LYS A 290 -11.64 14.39 6.56
N PRO A 291 -12.35 15.29 7.27
CA PRO A 291 -12.11 15.50 8.68
C PRO A 291 -12.18 14.18 9.45
N PHE A 292 -11.23 13.99 10.35
CA PHE A 292 -11.27 12.90 11.31
C PHE A 292 -12.43 13.16 12.27
N GLU A 293 -13.49 12.37 12.13
CA GLU A 293 -14.65 12.38 13.00
C GLU A 293 -14.65 11.09 13.84
N TRP A 294 -14.68 11.24 15.16
CA TRP A 294 -14.67 10.10 16.07
C TRP A 294 -15.66 10.32 17.20
N ASP A 295 -16.65 9.44 17.28
CA ASP A 295 -17.63 9.38 18.37
C ASP A 295 -17.04 8.68 19.61
N TRP A 296 -16.06 9.33 20.21
CA TRP A 296 -15.32 8.78 21.35
C TRP A 296 -16.20 8.57 22.59
N LYS A 297 -17.32 9.28 22.73
CA LYS A 297 -18.24 9.15 23.88
C LYS A 297 -18.87 7.76 23.92
N ASN A 298 -19.23 7.23 22.76
CA ASN A 298 -19.85 5.90 22.64
C ASN A 298 -18.81 4.78 22.49
N VAL A 299 -17.53 5.11 22.26
CA VAL A 299 -16.45 4.12 22.13
C VAL A 299 -15.68 3.92 23.43
N VAL A 300 -15.43 5.00 24.19
CA VAL A 300 -14.66 4.96 25.44
C VAL A 300 -15.62 4.78 26.62
N THR A 301 -16.35 3.67 26.61
CA THR A 301 -17.28 3.30 27.69
C THR A 301 -16.57 2.53 28.80
N ASN A 302 -17.25 2.35 29.93
CA ASN A 302 -16.74 1.55 31.04
C ASN A 302 -16.39 0.12 30.60
N GLU A 303 -17.32 -0.51 29.88
CA GLU A 303 -17.21 -1.88 29.40
C GLU A 303 -16.03 -2.04 28.43
N ALA A 304 -15.87 -1.07 27.52
CA ALA A 304 -14.76 -1.08 26.57
C ALA A 304 -13.40 -0.94 27.28
N VAL A 305 -13.32 -0.09 28.31
CA VAL A 305 -12.11 0.04 29.13
C VAL A 305 -11.85 -1.25 29.90
N GLN A 306 -12.87 -1.83 30.55
CA GLN A 306 -12.75 -3.09 31.28
C GLN A 306 -12.22 -4.22 30.38
N GLN A 307 -12.74 -4.34 29.17
CA GLN A 307 -12.28 -5.34 28.20
C GLN A 307 -10.79 -5.17 27.86
N LYS A 308 -10.35 -3.93 27.57
CA LYS A 308 -8.93 -3.67 27.30
C LYS A 308 -8.03 -3.97 28.51
N LEU A 309 -8.48 -3.66 29.73
CA LEU A 309 -7.77 -4.00 30.96
C LEU A 309 -7.67 -5.51 31.16
N TYR A 310 -8.74 -6.24 30.87
CA TYR A 310 -8.77 -7.71 30.98
C TYR A 310 -7.83 -8.38 29.98
N SER A 311 -7.65 -7.80 28.79
CA SER A 311 -6.71 -8.30 27.77
C SER A 311 -5.24 -7.97 28.04
N LEU A 312 -4.91 -7.26 29.12
CA LEU A 312 -3.52 -6.90 29.42
C LEU A 312 -2.65 -8.15 29.65
N ASP A 313 -1.42 -8.05 29.16
CA ASP A 313 -0.36 -9.01 29.44
C ASP A 313 0.25 -8.68 30.81
N VAL A 314 0.02 -9.58 31.78
CA VAL A 314 0.41 -9.41 33.18
C VAL A 314 1.92 -9.43 33.41
N ASN A 315 2.69 -9.95 32.45
CA ASN A 315 4.14 -10.09 32.56
C ASN A 315 4.89 -8.84 32.08
N LYS A 316 4.19 -7.84 31.53
CA LYS A 316 4.81 -6.60 31.08
C LYS A 316 5.22 -5.72 32.27
N ALA A 317 6.36 -5.04 32.12
CA ALA A 317 6.86 -4.10 33.12
C ALA A 317 5.93 -2.90 33.30
N CYS A 318 5.88 -2.37 34.53
CA CYS A 318 5.15 -1.14 34.85
C CYS A 318 5.90 0.12 34.39
N GLY A 319 5.17 1.23 34.29
CA GLY A 319 5.73 2.53 33.95
C GLY A 319 6.32 3.25 35.18
N SER A 320 6.55 4.55 35.05
CA SER A 320 7.03 5.40 36.15
C SER A 320 6.03 5.57 37.30
N ASP A 321 4.77 5.19 37.09
CA ASP A 321 3.68 5.25 38.07
C ASP A 321 3.60 4.02 39.00
N GLY A 322 4.37 2.97 38.73
CA GLY A 322 4.38 1.74 39.53
C GLY A 322 3.11 0.88 39.40
N ILE A 323 2.18 1.22 38.49
CA ILE A 323 0.94 0.48 38.31
C ILE A 323 1.20 -0.73 37.41
N SER A 324 1.08 -1.94 37.98
CA SER A 324 1.33 -3.17 37.24
C SER A 324 0.14 -3.58 36.35
N PRO A 325 0.39 -4.17 35.18
CA PRO A 325 -0.69 -4.76 34.36
C PRO A 325 -1.45 -5.86 35.10
N TYR A 326 -0.78 -6.60 36.00
CA TYR A 326 -1.39 -7.61 36.84
C TYR A 326 -2.52 -7.05 37.72
N VAL A 327 -2.28 -5.93 38.40
CA VAL A 327 -3.31 -5.28 39.24
C VAL A 327 -4.46 -4.78 38.37
N LEU A 328 -4.16 -4.11 37.26
CA LEU A 328 -5.17 -3.57 36.36
C LEU A 328 -6.08 -4.65 35.74
N LYS A 329 -5.53 -5.81 35.41
CA LYS A 329 -6.29 -6.94 34.88
C LYS A 329 -7.23 -7.54 35.93
N ASN A 330 -6.69 -7.86 37.11
CA ASN A 330 -7.45 -8.50 38.19
C ASN A 330 -8.48 -7.58 38.83
N CYS A 331 -8.23 -6.26 38.84
CA CYS A 331 -9.15 -5.24 39.33
C CYS A 331 -9.87 -4.50 38.21
N SER A 332 -9.96 -5.09 37.01
CA SER A 332 -10.47 -4.41 35.80
C SER A 332 -11.89 -3.86 35.98
N SER A 333 -12.78 -4.60 36.65
CA SER A 333 -14.15 -4.15 36.94
C SER A 333 -14.21 -2.89 37.79
N SER A 334 -13.32 -2.77 38.79
CA SER A 334 -13.27 -1.61 39.68
C SER A 334 -12.48 -0.44 39.09
N ALA A 335 -11.43 -0.74 38.32
CA ALA A 335 -10.56 0.27 37.71
C ALA A 335 -11.16 0.90 36.45
N ALA A 336 -12.09 0.21 35.76
CA ALA A 336 -12.65 0.68 34.49
C ALA A 336 -13.44 1.98 34.63
N THR A 337 -14.31 2.11 35.64
CA THR A 337 -15.11 3.33 35.88
C THR A 337 -14.26 4.59 36.02
N PRO A 338 -13.30 4.68 36.97
CA PRO A 338 -12.49 5.89 37.11
C PRO A 338 -11.62 6.15 35.88
N LEU A 339 -11.08 5.11 35.23
CA LEU A 339 -10.26 5.28 34.03
C LEU A 339 -11.08 5.78 32.84
N ALA A 340 -12.30 5.28 32.63
CA ALA A 340 -13.20 5.77 31.58
C ALA A 340 -13.51 7.26 31.76
N LEU A 341 -13.80 7.71 32.98
CA LEU A 341 -14.02 9.13 33.29
C LEU A 341 -12.77 9.97 32.98
N ILE A 342 -11.58 9.49 33.36
CA ILE A 342 -10.32 10.17 33.05
C ILE A 342 -10.09 10.24 31.54
N TYR A 343 -10.30 9.15 30.80
CA TYR A 343 -10.08 9.11 29.36
C TYR A 343 -11.04 10.04 28.62
N GLN A 344 -12.33 10.01 28.96
CA GLN A 344 -13.32 10.91 28.38
C GLN A 344 -12.95 12.36 28.66
N LYS A 345 -12.63 12.72 29.92
CA LYS A 345 -12.23 14.09 30.26
C LYS A 345 -10.95 14.52 29.56
N SER A 346 -10.00 13.61 29.42
CA SER A 346 -8.73 13.84 28.74
C SER A 346 -8.95 14.11 27.24
N ILE A 347 -9.84 13.35 26.59
CA ILE A 347 -10.22 13.57 25.19
C ILE A 347 -10.97 14.90 25.05
N GLU A 348 -11.99 15.18 25.88
CA GLU A 348 -12.76 16.43 25.84
C GLU A 348 -11.89 17.68 25.93
N THR A 349 -10.87 17.64 26.78
CA THR A 349 -9.98 18.78 27.03
C THR A 349 -8.79 18.84 26.08
N GLY A 350 -8.59 17.81 25.25
CA GLY A 350 -7.41 17.70 24.39
C GLY A 350 -6.10 17.60 25.17
N LYS A 351 -6.13 17.08 26.41
CA LYS A 351 -4.95 17.04 27.30
C LYS A 351 -4.77 15.67 27.94
N ILE A 352 -3.58 15.10 27.79
CA ILE A 352 -3.19 13.89 28.52
C ILE A 352 -2.75 14.23 29.96
N PRO A 353 -3.05 13.38 30.96
CA PRO A 353 -2.51 13.52 32.31
C PRO A 353 -0.98 13.63 32.32
N SER A 354 -0.45 14.59 33.09
CA SER A 354 0.99 14.87 33.18
C SER A 354 1.80 13.66 33.64
N LYS A 355 1.26 12.86 34.56
CA LYS A 355 1.89 11.61 35.03
C LYS A 355 2.11 10.57 33.94
N TRP A 356 1.30 10.56 32.88
CA TRP A 356 1.48 9.63 31.76
C TRP A 356 2.50 10.15 30.72
N LYS A 357 3.02 11.37 30.90
CA LYS A 357 4.11 11.95 30.09
C LYS A 357 5.51 11.61 30.65
N GLU A 358 5.58 11.05 31.85
CA GLU A 358 6.81 10.56 32.47
C GLU A 358 7.14 9.13 31.97
N ALA A 359 8.42 8.84 31.74
CA ALA A 359 8.86 7.51 31.28
C ALA A 359 10.20 7.08 31.90
N ASN A 360 10.32 5.81 32.25
CA ASN A 360 11.60 5.20 32.61
C ASN A 360 12.25 4.61 31.37
N ILE A 361 13.54 4.86 31.16
CA ILE A 361 14.36 4.25 30.12
C ILE A 361 15.05 3.03 30.71
N THR A 362 14.78 1.87 30.11
CA THR A 362 15.57 0.67 30.33
C THR A 362 16.52 0.47 29.13
N PRO A 363 17.84 0.62 29.31
CA PRO A 363 18.79 0.45 28.22
C PRO A 363 18.95 -1.04 27.88
N ILE A 364 18.68 -1.41 26.63
CA ILE A 364 18.87 -2.78 26.13
C ILE A 364 20.13 -2.81 25.27
N PHE A 365 21.09 -3.65 25.64
CA PHE A 365 22.33 -3.79 24.86
C PHE A 365 22.04 -4.33 23.46
N LYS A 366 22.61 -3.68 22.44
CA LYS A 366 22.46 -4.06 21.04
C LYS A 366 23.64 -4.91 20.57
N ASN A 367 24.83 -4.31 20.47
CA ASN A 367 26.07 -4.93 19.98
C ASN A 367 27.28 -4.02 20.22
N GLY A 368 28.50 -4.53 20.05
CA GLY A 368 29.72 -3.72 20.17
C GLY A 368 30.28 -3.67 21.59
N ASN A 369 30.79 -2.51 21.99
CA ASN A 369 31.38 -2.31 23.32
C ASN A 369 30.28 -2.02 24.35
N THR A 370 30.21 -2.81 25.42
CA THR A 370 29.23 -2.66 26.52
C THR A 370 29.44 -1.40 27.36
N THR A 371 30.59 -0.74 27.25
CA THR A 371 30.85 0.52 27.98
C THR A 371 30.39 1.77 27.22
N ASP A 372 30.02 1.64 25.95
CA ASP A 372 29.55 2.75 25.14
C ASP A 372 28.01 2.84 25.17
N PRO A 373 27.42 3.93 25.71
CA PRO A 373 25.97 4.12 25.76
C PRO A 373 25.28 4.11 24.39
N LEU A 374 26.00 4.41 23.30
CA LEU A 374 25.44 4.39 21.93
C LEU A 374 25.11 2.98 21.46
N ASN A 375 25.69 1.97 22.10
CA ASN A 375 25.42 0.55 21.83
C ASN A 375 24.18 0.02 22.56
N TYR A 376 23.43 0.88 23.25
CA TYR A 376 22.19 0.53 23.93
C TYR A 376 20.98 1.16 23.24
N ARG A 377 19.88 0.41 23.14
CA ARG A 377 18.58 0.92 22.73
C ARG A 377 17.82 1.43 23.95
N PRO A 378 17.34 2.68 23.95
CA PRO A 378 16.50 3.19 25.03
C PRO A 378 15.07 2.67 24.85
N VAL A 379 14.58 1.83 25.77
CA VAL A 379 13.17 1.42 25.79
C VAL A 379 12.42 2.25 26.82
N LEU A 380 11.41 3.01 26.37
CA LEU A 380 10.59 3.85 27.24
C LEU A 380 9.43 3.04 27.84
N LEU A 381 9.49 2.84 29.15
CA LEU A 381 8.39 2.32 29.96
C LEU A 381 7.46 3.47 30.36
N THR A 382 6.39 3.64 29.60
CA THR A 382 5.29 4.58 29.91
C THR A 382 4.20 3.91 30.76
N SER A 383 3.38 4.74 31.41
CA SER A 383 2.22 4.34 32.21
C SER A 383 1.31 3.34 31.48
N VAL A 384 0.93 2.24 32.15
CA VAL A 384 0.05 1.21 31.58
C VAL A 384 -1.36 1.74 31.32
N PRO A 385 -2.02 2.47 32.26
CA PRO A 385 -3.25 3.18 31.96
C PRO A 385 -3.14 4.13 30.77
N GLY A 386 -2.04 4.89 30.68
CA GLY A 386 -1.79 5.75 29.53
C GLY A 386 -1.75 4.99 28.19
N LYS A 387 -1.10 3.82 28.16
CA LYS A 387 -1.08 2.95 26.96
C LYS A 387 -2.46 2.44 26.56
N VAL A 388 -3.34 2.16 27.53
CA VAL A 388 -4.73 1.75 27.25
C VAL A 388 -5.49 2.91 26.58
N MET A 389 -5.30 4.14 27.06
CA MET A 389 -5.87 5.32 26.42
C MET A 389 -5.34 5.52 24.99
N GLU A 390 -4.02 5.44 24.82
CA GLU A 390 -3.38 5.52 23.51
C GLU A 390 -3.92 4.47 22.53
N ALA A 391 -4.27 3.27 23.00
CA ALA A 391 -4.82 2.21 22.17
C ALA A 391 -6.17 2.58 21.54
N PHE A 392 -7.08 3.22 22.30
CA PHE A 392 -8.35 3.73 21.76
C PHE A 392 -8.13 4.76 20.64
N ILE A 393 -7.25 5.73 20.89
CA ILE A 393 -6.93 6.79 19.91
C ILE A 393 -6.26 6.18 18.67
N LYS A 394 -5.32 5.25 18.87
CA LYS A 394 -4.64 4.53 17.78
C LYS A 394 -5.65 3.79 16.92
N GLU A 395 -6.56 3.03 17.51
CA GLU A 395 -7.60 2.28 16.78
C GLU A 395 -8.46 3.21 15.94
N ALA A 396 -8.95 4.31 16.53
CA ALA A 396 -9.76 5.29 15.82
C ALA A 396 -9.03 5.92 14.62
N ILE A 397 -7.78 6.38 14.82
CA ILE A 397 -6.97 6.98 13.75
C ILE A 397 -6.64 5.94 12.67
N MET A 398 -6.29 4.71 13.05
CA MET A 398 -6.00 3.65 12.08
C MET A 398 -7.21 3.30 11.22
N THR A 399 -8.40 3.21 11.81
CA THR A 399 -9.65 3.01 11.08
C THR A 399 -9.85 4.13 10.06
N HIS A 400 -9.73 5.39 10.46
CA HIS A 400 -9.82 6.53 9.54
C HIS A 400 -8.80 6.46 8.40
N LEU A 401 -7.54 6.16 8.69
CA LEU A 401 -6.49 6.08 7.68
C LEU A 401 -6.73 4.94 6.68
N MET A 402 -7.28 3.81 7.13
CA MET A 402 -7.58 2.65 6.29
C MET A 402 -8.84 2.84 5.45
N GLU A 403 -9.94 3.29 6.05
CA GLU A 403 -11.21 3.50 5.36
C GLU A 403 -11.10 4.54 4.25
N ASN A 404 -10.31 5.59 4.49
CA ASN A 404 -10.06 6.66 3.52
C ASN A 404 -8.83 6.38 2.62
N LYS A 405 -8.21 5.18 2.71
CA LYS A 405 -7.04 4.76 1.90
C LYS A 405 -5.90 5.77 1.91
N LEU A 406 -5.62 6.36 3.07
CA LEU A 406 -4.62 7.41 3.24
C LEU A 406 -3.20 6.86 3.43
N LEU A 407 -3.06 5.57 3.71
CA LEU A 407 -1.77 4.89 3.82
C LEU A 407 -1.24 4.46 2.44
N SER A 408 0.05 4.64 2.23
CA SER A 408 0.75 4.21 1.03
C SER A 408 0.73 2.69 0.90
N LYS A 409 0.43 2.19 -0.30
CA LYS A 409 0.46 0.76 -0.63
C LYS A 409 1.85 0.13 -0.47
N ASN A 410 2.88 0.96 -0.47
CA ASN A 410 4.29 0.58 -0.35
C ASN A 410 4.75 0.45 1.11
N GLN A 411 3.91 0.78 2.08
CA GLN A 411 4.21 0.71 3.50
C GLN A 411 3.68 -0.59 4.11
N HIS A 412 4.58 -1.37 4.69
CA HIS A 412 4.28 -2.67 5.27
C HIS A 412 4.46 -2.72 6.80
N GLY A 413 5.10 -1.71 7.38
CA GLY A 413 5.32 -1.62 8.83
C GLY A 413 4.09 -1.06 9.54
N PHE A 414 3.62 -1.75 10.58
CA PHE A 414 2.47 -1.35 11.40
C PHE A 414 1.13 -1.20 10.64
N VAL A 415 1.02 -1.76 9.44
CA VAL A 415 -0.21 -1.75 8.63
C VAL A 415 -0.88 -3.11 8.72
N LYS A 416 -2.20 -3.13 8.96
CA LYS A 416 -2.98 -4.36 8.99
C LYS A 416 -2.89 -5.08 7.63
N ASN A 417 -2.87 -6.40 7.66
CA ASN A 417 -2.70 -7.28 6.50
C ASN A 417 -1.38 -7.12 5.72
N LYS A 418 -0.40 -6.40 6.29
CA LYS A 418 0.96 -6.32 5.78
C LYS A 418 1.91 -6.80 6.87
N ALA A 419 2.93 -7.53 6.47
CA ALA A 419 3.94 -8.09 7.35
C ALA A 419 5.33 -7.99 6.73
N CYS A 420 6.37 -8.25 7.54
CA CYS A 420 7.76 -8.35 7.05
C CYS A 420 7.85 -9.27 5.82
N ILE A 421 7.21 -10.45 5.91
CA ILE A 421 7.21 -11.43 4.82
C ILE A 421 6.60 -10.88 3.52
N THR A 422 5.51 -10.12 3.59
CA THR A 422 4.88 -9.53 2.40
C THR A 422 5.79 -8.51 1.70
N ASN A 423 6.60 -7.75 2.46
CA ASN A 423 7.56 -6.81 1.89
C ASN A 423 8.71 -7.54 1.19
N LEU A 424 9.23 -8.59 1.83
CA LEU A 424 10.26 -9.47 1.26
C LEU A 424 9.76 -10.15 -0.01
N LEU A 425 8.55 -10.70 -0.01
CA LEU A 425 7.97 -11.37 -1.18
C LEU A 425 7.74 -10.41 -2.35
N GLU A 426 7.20 -9.20 -2.11
CA GLU A 426 7.08 -8.17 -3.15
C GLU A 426 8.45 -7.75 -3.72
N THR A 427 9.46 -7.65 -2.85
CA THR A 427 10.83 -7.35 -3.27
C THR A 427 11.38 -8.47 -4.15
N LEU A 428 11.30 -9.72 -3.68
CA LEU A 428 11.81 -10.89 -4.38
C LEU A 428 11.09 -11.17 -5.69
N ASP A 429 9.80 -10.89 -5.79
CA ASP A 429 9.05 -11.01 -7.04
C ASP A 429 9.66 -10.09 -8.13
N ILE A 430 9.99 -8.84 -7.80
CA ILE A 430 10.67 -7.92 -8.72
C ILE A 430 12.04 -8.45 -9.12
N LEU A 431 12.84 -8.87 -8.13
CA LEU A 431 14.21 -9.35 -8.36
C LEU A 431 14.23 -10.60 -9.23
N THR A 432 13.43 -11.61 -8.87
CA THR A 432 13.40 -12.91 -9.56
C THR A 432 12.83 -12.79 -10.97
N ALA A 433 11.74 -12.04 -11.16
CA ALA A 433 11.18 -11.76 -12.49
C ALA A 433 12.19 -11.07 -13.41
N SER A 434 13.01 -10.17 -12.86
CA SER A 434 14.07 -9.48 -13.61
C SER A 434 15.25 -10.41 -13.93
N MET A 435 15.63 -11.30 -13.00
CA MET A 435 16.67 -12.30 -13.24
C MET A 435 16.27 -13.29 -14.33
N SER A 436 15.01 -13.75 -14.36
CA SER A 436 14.50 -14.64 -15.42
C SER A 436 14.56 -13.98 -16.80
N ASP A 437 14.33 -12.67 -16.87
CA ASP A 437 14.44 -11.88 -18.10
C ASP A 437 15.90 -11.47 -18.41
N SER A 438 16.88 -11.96 -17.63
CA SER A 438 18.30 -11.59 -17.73
C SER A 438 18.57 -10.07 -17.65
N LEU A 439 17.74 -9.34 -16.90
CA LEU A 439 17.84 -7.91 -16.69
C LEU A 439 18.73 -7.58 -15.49
N ALA A 440 19.34 -6.39 -15.52
CA ALA A 440 20.07 -5.84 -14.38
C ALA A 440 19.09 -5.12 -13.43
N VAL A 441 19.33 -5.22 -12.12
CA VAL A 441 18.55 -4.53 -11.10
C VAL A 441 19.49 -3.93 -10.08
N ASP A 442 19.24 -2.68 -9.71
CA ASP A 442 19.92 -2.03 -8.60
C ASP A 442 18.95 -1.83 -7.45
N MET A 443 19.41 -2.16 -6.25
CA MET A 443 18.67 -2.01 -5.01
C MET A 443 19.44 -1.14 -4.03
N ILE A 444 18.80 -0.10 -3.52
CA ILE A 444 19.39 0.88 -2.60
C ILE A 444 18.71 0.75 -1.26
N TYR A 445 19.47 0.39 -0.23
CA TYR A 445 19.03 0.37 1.16
C TYR A 445 19.29 1.73 1.80
N MET A 446 18.26 2.30 2.42
CA MET A 446 18.28 3.62 3.05
C MET A 446 17.95 3.48 4.55
N ASP A 447 18.83 3.99 5.41
CA ASP A 447 18.71 3.88 6.88
C ASP A 447 18.60 5.27 7.53
N PHE A 448 17.59 5.47 8.36
CA PHE A 448 17.43 6.70 9.14
C PHE A 448 18.21 6.63 10.46
N ALA A 449 19.01 7.65 10.74
CA ALA A 449 19.77 7.75 11.98
C ALA A 449 18.88 8.11 13.17
N LYS A 450 18.49 7.11 13.98
CA LYS A 450 17.60 7.27 15.15
C LYS A 450 16.22 7.81 14.75
N ALA A 451 15.56 7.10 13.84
CA ALA A 451 14.34 7.55 13.17
C ALA A 451 13.25 8.06 14.14
N PHE A 452 12.95 7.28 15.18
CA PHE A 452 11.91 7.61 16.17
C PHE A 452 12.31 8.81 17.06
N ASP A 453 13.56 8.89 17.50
CA ASP A 453 14.03 9.91 18.45
C ASP A 453 14.18 11.30 17.81
N LYS A 454 14.34 11.36 16.49
CA LYS A 454 14.63 12.60 15.76
C LYS A 454 13.44 13.20 15.02
N VAL A 455 12.25 12.59 15.07
CA VAL A 455 11.06 13.18 14.42
C VAL A 455 10.79 14.59 14.96
N PRO A 456 10.79 15.64 14.12
CA PRO A 456 10.49 16.98 14.58
C PRO A 456 8.99 17.13 14.87
N GLN A 457 8.64 17.38 16.12
CA GLN A 457 7.24 17.42 16.57
C GLN A 457 6.38 18.45 15.82
N LYS A 458 6.93 19.65 15.53
CA LYS A 458 6.24 20.70 14.77
C LYS A 458 5.92 20.27 13.33
N LYS A 459 6.81 19.51 12.68
CA LYS A 459 6.62 19.02 11.31
C LYS A 459 5.61 17.87 11.28
N LEU A 460 5.68 16.98 12.28
CA LEU A 460 4.70 15.92 12.49
C LEU A 460 3.29 16.49 12.71
N LEU A 461 3.14 17.52 13.54
CA LEU A 461 1.90 18.26 13.74
C LEU A 461 1.29 18.74 12.42
N LYS A 462 2.10 19.36 11.54
CA LYS A 462 1.66 19.80 10.21
C LYS A 462 1.20 18.64 9.32
N LYS A 463 1.91 17.50 9.32
CA LYS A 463 1.50 16.33 8.52
C LYS A 463 0.15 15.80 8.96
N ARG A 464 -0.14 15.75 10.27
CA ARG A 464 -1.42 15.24 10.79
C ARG A 464 -2.64 16.01 10.28
N GLU A 465 -2.51 17.33 10.19
CA GLU A 465 -3.59 18.18 9.64
C GLU A 465 -3.89 17.83 8.18
N ALA A 466 -2.86 17.46 7.41
CA ALA A 466 -2.99 16.99 6.03
C ALA A 466 -3.63 15.59 5.93
N TYR A 467 -3.77 14.85 7.03
CA TYR A 467 -4.52 13.59 7.10
C TYR A 467 -5.94 13.77 7.67
N GLY A 468 -6.40 15.03 7.81
CA GLY A 468 -7.74 15.35 8.32
C GLY A 468 -7.86 15.33 9.85
N ILE A 469 -6.78 15.01 10.57
CA ILE A 469 -6.77 14.96 12.05
C ILE A 469 -6.71 16.39 12.60
N LYS A 470 -7.87 16.93 12.97
CA LYS A 470 -8.06 18.30 13.47
C LYS A 470 -8.81 18.31 14.80
N GLY A 471 -8.97 19.50 15.39
CA GLY A 471 -9.72 19.71 16.62
C GLY A 471 -9.11 19.00 17.83
N VAL A 472 -9.97 18.53 18.71
CA VAL A 472 -9.59 18.10 20.06
C VAL A 472 -8.59 16.95 20.11
N ILE A 473 -8.63 16.05 19.11
CA ILE A 473 -7.67 14.93 19.01
C ILE A 473 -6.30 15.42 18.55
N ASN A 474 -6.23 16.43 17.67
CA ASN A 474 -4.96 17.04 17.33
C ASN A 474 -4.33 17.74 18.55
N ASP A 475 -5.15 18.42 19.36
CA ASP A 475 -4.72 19.03 20.62
C ASP A 475 -4.23 17.97 21.61
N TRP A 476 -4.94 16.84 21.71
CA TRP A 476 -4.53 15.71 22.53
C TRP A 476 -3.17 15.16 22.11
N ILE A 477 -2.94 14.93 20.81
CA ILE A 477 -1.64 14.45 20.31
C ILE A 477 -0.55 15.52 20.51
N SER A 478 -0.89 16.80 20.38
CA SER A 478 0.02 17.92 20.68
C SER A 478 0.44 17.88 22.16
N SER A 479 -0.52 17.68 23.07
CA SER A 479 -0.26 17.51 24.50
C SER A 479 0.54 16.25 24.81
N PHE A 480 0.28 15.14 24.11
CA PHE A 480 1.01 13.87 24.25
C PHE A 480 2.51 14.00 23.94
N LEU A 481 2.87 14.84 22.97
CA LEU A 481 4.26 15.03 22.53
C LEU A 481 5.03 16.07 23.35
N LYS A 482 4.33 17.08 23.92
CA LYS A 482 4.94 18.18 24.67
C LYS A 482 5.13 17.85 26.15
N GLU A 483 6.13 18.50 26.77
CA GLU A 483 6.40 18.44 28.22
C GLU A 483 6.62 17.00 28.72
N ARG A 484 7.23 16.16 27.88
CA ARG A 484 7.58 14.80 28.28
C ARG A 484 8.89 14.78 29.02
N ARG A 485 8.98 13.90 30.02
CA ARG A 485 10.19 13.70 30.82
C ARG A 485 10.59 12.23 30.82
N GLN A 486 11.89 11.97 30.82
CA GLN A 486 12.46 10.63 30.89
C GLN A 486 13.61 10.57 31.88
N ARG A 487 13.86 9.39 32.43
CA ARG A 487 15.05 9.08 33.23
C ARG A 487 15.51 7.65 32.95
N VAL A 488 16.81 7.41 33.01
CA VAL A 488 17.41 6.07 32.92
C VAL A 488 17.31 5.36 34.27
N VAL A 489 16.95 4.07 34.23
CA VAL A 489 16.88 3.17 35.39
C VAL A 489 17.76 1.94 35.10
N VAL A 490 18.72 1.65 35.97
CA VAL A 490 19.60 0.47 35.89
C VAL A 490 19.66 -0.19 37.26
N GLY A 491 19.07 -1.38 37.38
CA GLY A 491 18.95 -2.05 38.67
C GLY A 491 18.13 -1.19 39.65
N VAL A 492 18.77 -0.78 40.75
CA VAL A 492 18.18 0.09 41.78
C VAL A 492 18.47 1.57 41.54
N ASP A 493 19.41 1.89 40.65
CA ASP A 493 19.88 3.25 40.43
C ASP A 493 18.97 3.98 39.44
N VAL A 494 18.63 5.22 39.77
CA VAL A 494 17.77 6.11 38.98
C VAL A 494 18.48 7.42 38.70
N SER A 495 18.53 7.81 37.44
CA SER A 495 19.05 9.11 37.04
C SER A 495 18.03 10.25 37.27
N PRO A 496 18.47 11.52 37.27
CA PRO A 496 17.57 12.66 37.27
C PRO A 496 16.64 12.67 36.05
N TRP A 497 15.52 13.37 36.18
CA TRP A 497 14.58 13.59 35.09
C TRP A 497 15.12 14.58 34.06
N LEU A 498 15.03 14.23 32.79
CA LEU A 498 15.35 15.08 31.64
C LEU A 498 14.13 15.30 30.76
N GLU A 499 14.03 16.49 30.18
CA GLU A 499 12.97 16.82 29.22
C GLU A 499 13.27 16.29 27.81
N ILE A 500 12.20 15.96 27.08
CA ILE A 500 12.28 15.48 25.70
C ILE A 500 11.76 16.58 24.75
N PHE A 501 12.64 17.01 23.84
CA PHE A 501 12.34 18.08 22.88
C PHE A 501 12.03 17.57 21.46
N SER A 502 12.37 16.33 21.13
CA SER A 502 12.17 15.73 19.80
C SER A 502 11.77 14.27 19.86
N GLY A 503 11.22 13.78 18.75
CA GLY A 503 10.91 12.38 18.56
C GLY A 503 9.52 11.99 19.00
N VAL A 504 9.21 10.73 18.72
CA VAL A 504 8.03 10.01 19.18
C VAL A 504 8.46 8.95 20.19
N PRO A 505 7.69 8.66 21.26
CA PRO A 505 8.19 7.82 22.35
C PRO A 505 8.30 6.35 21.92
N GLN A 506 9.53 5.82 21.87
CA GLN A 506 9.83 4.41 21.56
C GLN A 506 9.47 3.49 22.74
N GLY A 507 8.24 2.97 22.73
CA GLY A 507 7.63 2.18 23.83
C GLY A 507 6.19 2.58 24.14
N SER A 508 5.73 3.68 23.55
CA SER A 508 4.31 4.08 23.50
C SER A 508 3.55 3.28 22.44
N VAL A 509 2.23 3.21 22.58
CA VAL A 509 1.32 2.56 21.62
C VAL A 509 1.09 3.47 20.41
N LEU A 510 1.03 4.78 20.63
CA LEU A 510 0.76 5.76 19.58
C LEU A 510 2.01 6.17 18.79
N GLY A 511 3.21 6.05 19.37
CA GLY A 511 4.48 6.43 18.75
C GLY A 511 4.71 5.84 17.34
N PRO A 512 4.58 4.51 17.16
CA PRO A 512 4.68 3.87 15.84
C PRO A 512 3.69 4.41 14.80
N LEU A 513 2.45 4.70 15.21
CA LEU A 513 1.44 5.28 14.32
C LEU A 513 1.83 6.71 13.89
N LEU A 514 2.34 7.51 14.82
CA LEU A 514 2.79 8.87 14.49
C LEU A 514 4.00 8.86 13.55
N PHE A 515 4.92 7.91 13.73
CA PHE A 515 6.02 7.72 12.79
C PHE A 515 5.53 7.25 11.42
N LEU A 516 4.57 6.32 11.38
CA LEU A 516 3.93 5.86 10.16
C LEU A 516 3.34 7.04 9.37
N ILE A 517 2.51 7.86 10.02
CA ILE A 517 1.93 9.10 9.44
C ILE A 517 3.03 10.03 8.92
N PHE A 518 4.16 10.12 9.62
CA PHE A 518 5.25 11.00 9.26
C PHE A 518 5.95 10.61 7.95
N VAL A 519 6.24 9.32 7.76
CA VAL A 519 6.99 8.82 6.60
C VAL A 519 6.11 8.44 5.41
N ASN A 520 4.79 8.40 5.59
CA ASN A 520 3.85 7.82 4.63
C ASN A 520 3.82 8.48 3.24
N ASP A 521 4.20 9.76 3.13
CA ASP A 521 4.31 10.50 1.87
C ASP A 521 5.66 10.31 1.15
N LEU A 522 6.67 9.74 1.80
CA LEU A 522 7.99 9.49 1.19
C LEU A 522 7.91 8.67 -0.11
N PRO A 523 7.12 7.59 -0.22
CA PRO A 523 7.04 6.85 -1.48
C PRO A 523 6.41 7.65 -2.63
N SER A 524 5.71 8.75 -2.35
CA SER A 524 5.07 9.56 -3.39
C SER A 524 6.03 10.50 -4.12
N VAL A 525 7.22 10.75 -3.56
CA VAL A 525 8.26 11.56 -4.22
C VAL A 525 9.27 10.70 -5.00
N ILE A 526 9.09 9.38 -5.01
CA ILE A 526 10.01 8.42 -5.62
C ILE A 526 9.34 7.71 -6.79
N ASN A 527 9.99 7.68 -7.95
CA ASN A 527 9.43 7.04 -9.15
C ASN A 527 9.70 5.53 -9.19
N SER A 528 10.85 5.09 -8.68
CA SER A 528 11.23 3.68 -8.58
C SER A 528 10.36 2.92 -7.56
N ASN A 529 10.46 1.59 -7.55
CA ASN A 529 9.76 0.80 -6.54
C ASN A 529 10.36 1.08 -5.15
N CYS A 530 9.69 1.92 -4.38
CA CYS A 530 10.01 2.21 -3.00
C CYS A 530 9.24 1.25 -2.09
N LYS A 531 9.92 0.48 -1.23
CA LYS A 531 9.29 -0.39 -0.23
C LYS A 531 9.69 0.09 1.16
N LEU A 532 8.70 0.28 2.03
CA LEU A 532 8.89 0.72 3.41
C LEU A 532 8.45 -0.36 4.39
N TYR A 533 9.19 -0.49 5.47
CA TYR A 533 8.77 -1.19 6.68
C TYR A 533 9.16 -0.35 7.88
N ALA A 534 8.23 0.48 8.35
CA ALA A 534 8.54 1.50 9.34
C ALA A 534 9.69 2.42 8.88
N ASP A 535 10.83 2.41 9.57
CA ASP A 535 12.03 3.18 9.24
C ASP A 535 12.93 2.51 8.20
N ASP A 536 12.83 1.19 8.00
CA ASP A 536 13.57 0.52 6.93
C ASP A 536 12.96 0.88 5.57
N SER A 537 13.80 1.35 4.66
CA SER A 537 13.37 1.76 3.33
C SER A 537 14.34 1.25 2.27
N LYS A 538 13.80 0.83 1.13
CA LYS A 538 14.60 0.39 -0.01
C LYS A 538 14.01 0.86 -1.32
N LEU A 539 14.88 1.20 -2.26
CA LEU A 539 14.55 1.57 -3.63
C LEU A 539 14.99 0.45 -4.56
N ILE A 540 14.13 0.04 -5.49
CA ILE A 540 14.40 -1.05 -6.43
C ILE A 540 14.10 -0.56 -7.84
N LYS A 541 15.09 -0.64 -8.73
CA LYS A 541 14.95 -0.24 -10.14
C LYS A 541 15.61 -1.26 -11.05
N VAL A 542 14.89 -1.65 -12.11
CA VAL A 542 15.45 -2.42 -13.22
C VAL A 542 16.25 -1.46 -14.11
N ILE A 543 17.50 -1.78 -14.39
CA ILE A 543 18.43 -0.94 -15.14
C ILE A 543 18.62 -1.54 -16.53
N LYS A 544 18.08 -0.88 -17.56
CA LYS A 544 18.24 -1.31 -18.96
C LYS A 544 19.19 -0.41 -19.74
N ASN A 545 19.28 0.86 -19.35
CA ASN A 545 20.05 1.89 -20.00
C ASN A 545 20.58 2.91 -18.99
N VAL A 546 21.31 3.92 -19.48
CA VAL A 546 21.88 4.97 -18.63
C VAL A 546 20.78 5.86 -18.05
N GLU A 547 19.67 6.05 -18.77
CA GLU A 547 18.53 6.84 -18.30
C GLU A 547 17.87 6.22 -17.05
N ASP A 548 17.80 4.89 -16.96
CA ASP A 548 17.31 4.20 -15.76
C ASP A 548 18.23 4.43 -14.55
N HIS A 549 19.55 4.45 -14.77
CA HIS A 549 20.54 4.78 -13.75
C HIS A 549 20.38 6.23 -13.27
N GLU A 550 20.27 7.19 -14.20
CA GLU A 550 20.02 8.60 -13.88
C GLU A 550 18.69 8.79 -13.15
N SER A 551 17.65 8.05 -13.54
CA SER A 551 16.34 8.05 -12.87
C SER A 551 16.47 7.57 -11.42
N LEU A 552 17.21 6.49 -11.15
CA LEU A 552 17.43 6.02 -9.78
C LEU A 552 18.29 6.99 -8.97
N GLN A 553 19.30 7.61 -9.59
CA GLN A 553 20.10 8.66 -8.96
C GLN A 553 19.24 9.89 -8.59
N ASN A 554 18.30 10.27 -9.46
CA ASN A 554 17.33 11.33 -9.16
C ASN A 554 16.38 10.96 -8.02
N ASP A 555 15.92 9.71 -7.95
CA ASP A 555 15.12 9.23 -6.82
C ASP A 555 15.90 9.28 -5.50
N ILE A 556 17.20 8.94 -5.51
CA ILE A 556 18.08 9.12 -4.33
C ILE A 556 18.16 10.60 -3.94
N ASN A 557 18.31 11.50 -4.92
CA ASN A 557 18.37 12.93 -4.67
C ASN A 557 17.06 13.47 -4.06
N GLU A 558 15.90 13.06 -4.59
CA GLU A 558 14.59 13.43 -4.04
C GLU A 558 14.36 12.82 -2.66
N PHE A 559 14.86 11.60 -2.39
CA PHE A 559 14.86 11.02 -1.06
C PHE A 559 15.64 11.91 -0.08
N VAL A 560 16.87 12.29 -0.42
CA VAL A 560 17.71 13.13 0.46
C VAL A 560 17.07 14.51 0.67
N LYS A 561 16.56 15.13 -0.39
CA LYS A 561 15.81 16.39 -0.31
C LYS A 561 14.57 16.28 0.58
N TRP A 562 13.84 15.16 0.52
CA TRP A 562 12.74 14.89 1.46
C TRP A 562 13.27 14.84 2.90
N THR A 563 14.41 14.18 3.15
CA THR A 563 15.00 14.15 4.49
C THR A 563 15.41 15.54 5.00
N ASP A 564 15.92 16.40 4.13
CA ASP A 564 16.29 17.77 4.47
C ASP A 564 15.05 18.63 4.78
N ILE A 565 13.98 18.54 3.98
CA ILE A 565 12.71 19.27 4.20
C ILE A 565 12.06 18.86 5.53
N TRP A 566 12.08 17.56 5.83
CA TRP A 566 11.44 16.98 7.00
C TRP A 566 12.39 16.84 8.20
N LEU A 567 13.62 17.34 8.08
CA LEU A 567 14.66 17.38 9.11
C LEU A 567 14.96 15.99 9.71
N THR A 568 14.89 14.94 8.90
CA THR A 568 15.35 13.60 9.28
C THR A 568 16.80 13.41 8.84
N LYS A 569 17.58 12.68 9.64
CA LYS A 569 18.99 12.42 9.32
C LYS A 569 19.14 10.99 8.81
N LEU A 570 19.90 10.82 7.74
CA LEU A 570 20.30 9.50 7.24
C LEU A 570 21.54 9.00 7.97
N ASN A 571 21.65 7.68 8.10
CA ASN A 571 22.88 7.01 8.49
C ASN A 571 23.64 6.58 7.24
N ILE A 572 24.44 7.51 6.71
CA ILE A 572 25.16 7.35 5.44
C ILE A 572 26.02 6.07 5.41
N GLU A 573 26.61 5.68 6.54
CA GLU A 573 27.46 4.49 6.61
C GLU A 573 26.68 3.17 6.48
N LYS A 574 25.39 3.19 6.82
CA LYS A 574 24.49 2.05 6.72
C LYS A 574 23.70 2.03 5.42
N CYS A 575 23.57 3.16 4.73
CA CYS A 575 23.00 3.18 3.39
C CYS A 575 23.95 2.43 2.44
N LYS A 576 23.39 1.49 1.67
CA LYS A 576 24.17 0.57 0.83
C LYS A 576 23.46 0.34 -0.50
N MET A 577 24.24 0.03 -1.52
CA MET A 577 23.72 -0.39 -2.83
C MET A 577 24.10 -1.83 -3.13
N MET A 578 23.19 -2.57 -3.75
CA MET A 578 23.39 -3.93 -4.20
C MET A 578 23.04 -4.01 -5.69
N HIS A 579 23.98 -4.53 -6.48
CA HIS A 579 23.81 -4.75 -7.92
C HIS A 579 23.48 -6.22 -8.17
N LEU A 580 22.35 -6.46 -8.85
CA LEU A 580 21.90 -7.80 -9.23
C LEU A 580 21.85 -7.94 -10.75
N GLY A 581 22.04 -9.17 -11.22
CA GLY A 581 22.02 -9.53 -12.64
C GLY A 581 23.42 -9.64 -13.25
N LYS A 582 23.65 -10.68 -14.06
CA LYS A 582 24.96 -10.97 -14.66
C LYS A 582 25.46 -9.86 -15.61
N LYS A 583 24.53 -9.16 -16.28
CA LYS A 583 24.80 -8.08 -17.24
C LYS A 583 24.77 -6.68 -16.60
N ASN A 584 24.74 -6.59 -15.27
CA ASN A 584 24.66 -5.30 -14.59
C ASN A 584 25.96 -4.49 -14.78
N PRO A 585 25.89 -3.22 -15.21
CA PRO A 585 27.06 -2.36 -15.41
C PRO A 585 27.75 -1.93 -14.09
N ARG A 586 27.11 -2.19 -12.94
CA ARG A 586 27.61 -1.88 -11.58
C ARG A 586 27.97 -0.40 -11.42
N MET A 587 27.10 0.45 -11.96
CA MET A 587 27.26 1.90 -11.87
C MET A 587 27.08 2.36 -10.43
N SER A 588 27.87 3.34 -10.00
CA SER A 588 27.82 3.83 -8.62
C SER A 588 26.87 4.99 -8.43
N TYR A 589 26.26 5.07 -7.26
CA TYR A 589 25.38 6.16 -6.86
C TYR A 589 25.99 7.03 -5.76
N CYS A 590 25.57 8.29 -5.72
CA CYS A 590 25.99 9.28 -4.73
C CYS A 590 24.81 9.83 -3.93
N MET A 591 25.06 10.25 -2.70
CA MET A 591 24.10 10.97 -1.86
C MET A 591 24.70 12.33 -1.49
N ASN A 592 24.02 13.40 -1.86
CA ASN A 592 24.39 14.76 -1.48
C ASN A 592 23.72 15.14 -0.18
N HIS A 593 24.42 15.01 0.94
CA HIS A 593 23.88 15.34 2.26
C HIS A 593 24.66 16.49 2.90
N ASN A 594 23.97 17.58 3.28
CA ASN A 594 24.56 18.82 3.82
C ASN A 594 25.65 19.43 2.92
N GLY A 595 25.44 19.43 1.60
CA GLY A 595 26.39 20.00 0.64
C GLY A 595 27.67 19.19 0.42
N LYS A 596 27.76 17.98 1.00
CA LYS A 596 28.86 17.03 0.75
C LYS A 596 28.33 15.79 0.04
N GLU A 597 29.05 15.39 -0.99
CA GLU A 597 28.77 14.18 -1.75
C GLU A 597 29.36 12.95 -1.06
N TYR A 598 28.55 11.91 -0.88
CA TYR A 598 28.94 10.63 -0.32
C TYR A 598 28.62 9.51 -1.31
N LYS A 599 29.63 8.75 -1.70
CA LYS A 599 29.43 7.57 -2.56
C LYS A 599 28.82 6.42 -1.75
N LEU A 600 27.74 5.82 -2.27
CA LEU A 600 27.09 4.68 -1.64
C LEU A 600 28.02 3.45 -1.68
N LYS A 601 28.12 2.74 -0.55
CA LYS A 601 28.93 1.53 -0.45
C LYS A 601 28.23 0.37 -1.17
N THR A 602 28.93 -0.30 -2.08
CA THR A 602 28.45 -1.54 -2.69
C THR A 602 28.51 -2.68 -1.68
N THR A 603 27.46 -3.49 -1.63
CA THR A 603 27.43 -4.74 -0.88
C THR A 603 27.03 -5.90 -1.79
N VAL A 604 27.57 -7.09 -1.51
CA VAL A 604 27.21 -8.35 -2.18
C VAL A 604 26.14 -9.13 -1.42
N SER A 605 25.93 -8.80 -0.14
CA SER A 605 25.00 -9.46 0.76
C SER A 605 24.55 -8.48 1.84
N GLU A 606 23.24 -8.35 2.05
CA GLU A 606 22.68 -7.39 3.02
C GLU A 606 21.55 -8.01 3.83
N ARG A 607 21.42 -7.60 5.09
CA ARG A 607 20.31 -8.01 5.94
C ARG A 607 19.10 -7.11 5.69
N ASP A 608 18.06 -7.70 5.13
CA ASP A 608 16.80 -7.06 4.79
C ASP A 608 15.67 -7.65 5.65
N LEU A 609 15.12 -6.84 6.56
CA LEU A 609 14.07 -7.24 7.52
C LEU A 609 14.34 -8.57 8.24
N GLY A 610 15.61 -8.82 8.58
CA GLY A 610 16.05 -10.04 9.29
C GLY A 610 16.45 -11.21 8.39
N VAL A 611 16.29 -11.12 7.07
CA VAL A 611 16.72 -12.11 6.08
C VAL A 611 17.92 -11.58 5.31
N ILE A 612 18.96 -12.39 5.14
CA ILE A 612 20.13 -12.02 4.33
C ILE A 612 19.80 -12.27 2.85
N ILE A 613 19.85 -11.21 2.06
CA ILE A 613 19.70 -11.25 0.59
C ILE A 613 21.08 -11.08 -0.02
N SER A 614 21.48 -12.03 -0.85
CA SER A 614 22.74 -11.97 -1.61
C SER A 614 22.48 -11.57 -3.06
N SER A 615 23.44 -10.89 -3.68
CA SER A 615 23.35 -10.36 -5.05
C SER A 615 23.17 -11.44 -6.13
N ASP A 616 23.49 -12.69 -5.81
CA ASP A 616 23.26 -13.87 -6.65
C ASP A 616 21.96 -14.63 -6.30
N LEU A 617 21.17 -14.08 -5.37
CA LEU A 617 19.93 -14.63 -4.83
C LEU A 617 20.06 -16.06 -4.29
N LYS A 618 21.25 -16.45 -3.82
CA LYS A 618 21.45 -17.72 -3.10
C LYS A 618 21.26 -17.54 -1.61
N TRP A 619 20.71 -18.58 -0.98
CA TRP A 619 20.34 -18.56 0.44
C TRP A 619 21.42 -19.08 1.39
N HIS A 620 22.61 -19.42 0.89
CA HIS A 620 23.66 -20.03 1.71
C HIS A 620 24.09 -19.15 2.89
N ASP A 621 24.26 -17.84 2.66
CA ASP A 621 24.65 -16.90 3.72
C ASP A 621 23.55 -16.78 4.80
N GLN A 622 22.28 -16.75 4.37
CA GLN A 622 21.13 -16.74 5.27
C GLN A 622 21.04 -18.04 6.08
N VAL A 623 21.19 -19.20 5.43
CA VAL A 623 21.17 -20.51 6.07
C VAL A 623 22.28 -20.59 7.12
N THR A 624 23.51 -20.24 6.75
CA THR A 624 24.67 -20.24 7.67
C THR A 624 24.44 -19.32 8.87
N SER A 625 23.88 -18.14 8.64
CA SER A 625 23.55 -17.18 9.72
C SER A 625 22.47 -17.74 10.65
N ALA A 626 21.40 -18.32 10.11
CA ALA A 626 20.30 -18.92 10.88
C ALA A 626 20.77 -20.14 11.67
N THR A 627 21.54 -21.05 11.04
CA THR A 627 22.11 -22.23 11.71
C THR A 627 23.07 -21.83 12.81
N ALA A 628 23.95 -20.84 12.59
CA ALA A 628 24.87 -20.34 13.61
C ALA A 628 24.13 -19.76 14.83
N LYS A 629 23.09 -18.95 14.61
CA LYS A 629 22.25 -18.42 15.70
C LYS A 629 21.57 -19.56 16.47
N ALA A 630 20.93 -20.48 15.76
CA ALA A 630 20.24 -21.62 16.37
C ALA A 630 21.19 -22.55 17.14
N GLN A 631 22.39 -22.80 16.62
CA GLN A 631 23.41 -23.61 17.28
C GLN A 631 23.97 -22.93 18.53
N ARG A 632 24.16 -21.60 18.53
CA ARG A 632 24.55 -20.87 19.73
C ARG A 632 23.50 -21.01 20.83
N THR A 633 22.23 -20.80 20.50
CA THR A 633 21.11 -20.98 21.44
C THR A 633 21.03 -22.41 21.96
N LEU A 634 21.18 -23.40 21.08
CA LEU A 634 21.22 -24.81 21.47
C LEU A 634 22.42 -25.14 22.38
N GLY A 635 23.57 -24.51 22.12
CA GLY A 635 24.77 -24.62 22.95
C GLY A 635 24.57 -24.04 24.35
N LEU A 636 23.87 -22.90 24.46
CA LEU A 636 23.48 -22.32 25.75
C LEU A 636 22.55 -23.26 26.51
N ILE A 637 21.48 -23.75 25.87
CA ILE A 637 20.56 -24.74 26.46
C ILE A 637 21.33 -25.94 27.01
N LYS A 638 22.27 -26.48 26.21
CA LYS A 638 23.09 -27.62 26.62
C LYS A 638 23.94 -27.33 27.88
N ARG A 639 24.39 -26.10 28.08
CA ARG A 639 25.25 -25.70 29.21
C ARG A 639 24.45 -25.34 30.46
N THR A 640 23.21 -24.86 30.29
CA THR A 640 22.35 -24.42 31.39
C THR A 640 21.73 -25.60 32.14
N PHE A 641 21.39 -26.68 31.44
CA PHE A 641 20.67 -27.82 32.03
C PHE A 641 21.56 -29.06 32.12
N THR A 642 21.40 -29.82 33.21
CA THR A 642 22.15 -31.05 33.49
C THR A 642 21.43 -32.31 33.03
N TYR A 643 20.10 -32.28 33.01
CA TYR A 643 19.23 -33.39 32.61
C TYR A 643 18.40 -33.01 31.39
N PHE A 644 18.21 -33.97 30.47
CA PHE A 644 17.49 -33.79 29.22
C PHE A 644 16.56 -34.98 28.95
N ASP A 645 15.27 -34.78 29.16
CA ASP A 645 14.23 -35.71 28.71
C ASP A 645 13.59 -35.23 27.39
N VAL A 646 12.65 -36.05 26.89
CA VAL A 646 11.97 -35.80 25.62
C VAL A 646 11.17 -34.50 25.65
N GLU A 647 10.34 -34.30 26.67
CA GLU A 647 9.42 -33.17 26.77
C GLU A 647 10.15 -31.83 26.97
N MET A 648 11.17 -31.82 27.83
CA MET A 648 11.99 -30.64 28.07
C MET A 648 12.76 -30.23 26.82
N VAL A 649 13.44 -31.17 26.14
CA VAL A 649 14.17 -30.85 24.91
C VAL A 649 13.21 -30.42 23.81
N LYS A 650 12.05 -31.08 23.67
CA LYS A 650 11.01 -30.69 22.72
C LYS A 650 10.60 -29.24 22.97
N SER A 651 10.18 -28.91 24.19
CA SER A 651 9.72 -27.56 24.57
C SER A 651 10.80 -26.49 24.36
N LEU A 652 12.03 -26.73 24.83
CA LEU A 652 13.14 -25.77 24.68
C LEU A 652 13.52 -25.58 23.20
N TYR A 653 13.56 -26.66 22.42
CA TYR A 653 13.86 -26.60 21.00
C TYR A 653 12.79 -25.84 20.23
N THR A 654 11.51 -26.19 20.42
CA THR A 654 10.40 -25.60 19.68
C THR A 654 10.18 -24.12 20.03
N THR A 655 10.56 -23.70 21.24
CA THR A 655 10.40 -22.33 21.73
C THR A 655 11.58 -21.42 21.38
N PHE A 656 12.83 -21.88 21.55
CA PHE A 656 14.00 -20.98 21.45
C PHE A 656 14.87 -21.22 20.22
N VAL A 657 14.90 -22.44 19.68
CA VAL A 657 15.84 -22.81 18.59
C VAL A 657 15.13 -22.84 17.24
N ARG A 658 13.98 -23.53 17.16
CA ARG A 658 13.23 -23.72 15.93
C ARG A 658 12.76 -22.42 15.27
N PRO A 659 12.25 -21.40 16.01
CA PRO A 659 11.83 -20.15 15.38
C PRO A 659 12.96 -19.43 14.64
N LEU A 660 14.20 -19.56 15.09
CA LEU A 660 15.38 -18.96 14.44
C LEU A 660 15.68 -19.60 13.07
N LEU A 661 15.25 -20.85 12.86
CA LEU A 661 15.42 -21.59 11.61
C LEU A 661 14.25 -21.39 10.64
N GLU A 662 13.09 -20.96 11.13
CA GLU A 662 11.83 -20.87 10.37
C GLU A 662 11.35 -19.44 10.10
N PHE A 663 12.00 -18.44 10.69
CA PHE A 663 11.64 -17.03 10.50
C PHE A 663 11.63 -16.65 9.01
N ALA A 664 10.50 -16.11 8.54
CA ALA A 664 10.30 -15.64 7.16
C ALA A 664 10.62 -16.68 6.07
N ILE A 665 10.48 -17.97 6.35
CA ILE A 665 10.89 -19.04 5.42
C ILE A 665 10.26 -18.98 4.03
N PRO A 666 8.99 -18.54 3.81
CA PRO A 666 8.43 -18.45 2.46
C PRO A 666 9.19 -17.48 1.54
N ALA A 667 10.02 -16.58 2.10
CA ALA A 667 10.89 -15.71 1.32
C ALA A 667 12.26 -16.33 0.99
N TRP A 668 12.75 -17.32 1.76
CA TRP A 668 14.11 -17.84 1.60
C TRP A 668 14.21 -19.36 1.75
N GLN A 669 13.38 -20.11 1.05
CA GLN A 669 13.50 -21.57 1.08
C GLN A 669 14.78 -22.03 0.37
N PRO A 670 15.72 -22.73 1.07
CA PRO A 670 16.91 -23.24 0.44
C PRO A 670 16.57 -24.43 -0.46
N TYR A 671 17.31 -24.55 -1.55
CA TYR A 671 17.05 -25.54 -2.60
C TYR A 671 18.23 -26.45 -2.90
N LEU A 672 19.42 -26.02 -2.49
CA LEU A 672 20.59 -26.88 -2.54
C LEU A 672 20.50 -27.86 -1.38
N GLN A 673 20.65 -29.16 -1.68
CA GLN A 673 20.62 -30.22 -0.68
C GLN A 673 21.56 -29.93 0.49
N ARG A 674 22.74 -29.38 0.21
CA ARG A 674 23.73 -29.00 1.23
C ARG A 674 23.16 -28.04 2.29
N ASP A 675 22.34 -27.06 1.87
CA ASP A 675 21.80 -26.01 2.71
C ASP A 675 20.58 -26.53 3.49
N ILE A 676 19.76 -27.36 2.83
CA ILE A 676 18.67 -28.12 3.46
C ILE A 676 19.21 -29.02 4.59
N ASP A 677 20.27 -29.76 4.30
CA ASP A 677 20.93 -30.64 5.26
C ASP A 677 21.55 -29.84 6.41
N GLU A 678 22.04 -28.64 6.16
CA GLU A 678 22.63 -27.78 7.19
C GLU A 678 21.59 -27.33 8.22
N LEU A 679 20.40 -26.92 7.78
CA LEU A 679 19.28 -26.65 8.69
C LEU A 679 18.91 -27.92 9.46
N GLU A 680 18.76 -29.05 8.78
CA GLU A 680 18.34 -30.32 9.39
C GLU A 680 19.36 -30.82 10.43
N LYS A 681 20.66 -30.55 10.24
CA LYS A 681 21.72 -30.87 11.21
C LYS A 681 21.45 -30.25 12.59
N VAL A 682 20.86 -29.06 12.66
CA VAL A 682 20.52 -28.42 13.94
C VAL A 682 19.46 -29.24 14.69
N GLN A 683 18.39 -29.63 14.01
CA GLN A 683 17.35 -30.48 14.60
C GLN A 683 17.90 -31.88 14.96
N ARG A 684 18.75 -32.45 14.10
CA ARG A 684 19.43 -33.73 14.39
C ARG A 684 20.29 -33.65 15.64
N ARG A 685 20.92 -32.50 15.91
CA ARG A 685 21.74 -32.26 17.10
C ARG A 685 20.87 -32.03 18.34
N ALA A 686 19.78 -31.27 18.23
CA ALA A 686 18.86 -31.02 19.34
C ALA A 686 18.21 -32.33 19.83
N THR A 687 17.67 -33.13 18.92
CA THR A 687 17.08 -34.45 19.24
C THR A 687 18.10 -35.48 19.77
N LYS A 688 19.40 -35.19 19.71
CA LYS A 688 20.50 -36.03 20.23
C LYS A 688 20.86 -35.68 21.68
N LEU A 689 20.33 -34.58 22.22
CA LEU A 689 20.55 -34.18 23.62
C LEU A 689 19.88 -35.14 24.59
N VAL A 690 18.75 -35.74 24.19
CA VAL A 690 18.05 -36.77 24.97
C VAL A 690 18.89 -38.06 24.96
N PRO A 691 19.42 -38.53 26.10
CA PRO A 691 20.32 -39.68 26.15
C PRO A 691 19.71 -40.96 25.58
N GLN A 692 18.43 -41.20 25.88
CA GLN A 692 17.67 -42.39 25.46
C GLN A 692 17.51 -42.47 23.94
N LEU A 693 17.46 -41.33 23.26
CA LEU A 693 17.25 -41.24 21.83
C LEU A 693 18.56 -41.28 21.03
N LYS A 694 19.71 -41.04 21.67
CA LYS A 694 21.02 -40.78 21.02
C LYS A 694 21.46 -41.85 20.01
N LYS A 695 21.16 -43.13 20.29
CA LYS A 695 21.56 -44.29 19.45
C LYS A 695 20.52 -44.67 18.39
N ILE A 696 19.33 -44.08 18.42
CA ILE A 696 18.22 -44.43 17.51
C ILE A 696 18.30 -43.59 16.23
N SER A 697 17.82 -44.13 15.11
CA SER A 697 17.77 -43.43 13.82
C SER A 697 16.99 -42.11 13.90
N TYR A 698 17.34 -41.14 13.05
CA TYR A 698 16.74 -39.81 13.10
C TYR A 698 15.21 -39.81 12.97
N GLU A 699 14.67 -40.61 12.05
CA GLU A 699 13.22 -40.73 11.86
C GLU A 699 12.50 -41.27 13.10
N LYS A 700 13.08 -42.27 13.77
CA LYS A 700 12.52 -42.80 15.02
C LYS A 700 12.61 -41.77 16.15
N ARG A 701 13.67 -40.96 16.21
CA ARG A 701 13.77 -39.85 17.17
C ARG A 701 12.68 -38.80 16.95
N LEU A 702 12.40 -38.46 15.69
CA LEU A 702 11.31 -37.54 15.35
C LEU A 702 9.95 -38.06 15.79
N LYS A 703 9.67 -39.35 15.56
CA LYS A 703 8.43 -40.00 16.07
C LYS A 703 8.36 -39.99 17.59
N ALA A 704 9.46 -40.32 18.28
CA ALA A 704 9.50 -40.35 19.74
C ALA A 704 9.31 -38.97 20.39
N MET A 705 9.75 -37.90 19.73
CA MET A 705 9.58 -36.52 20.21
C MET A 705 8.34 -35.83 19.64
N ASP A 706 7.55 -36.51 18.81
CA ASP A 706 6.42 -35.93 18.07
C ASP A 706 6.83 -34.62 17.34
N LEU A 707 7.88 -34.76 16.51
CA LEU A 707 8.42 -33.70 15.67
C LEU A 707 8.38 -34.10 14.20
N THR A 708 8.20 -33.14 13.31
CA THR A 708 8.36 -33.30 11.86
C THR A 708 9.73 -32.82 11.40
N SER A 709 10.22 -33.30 10.24
CA SER A 709 11.46 -32.78 9.64
C SER A 709 11.32 -31.29 9.32
N LEU A 710 12.43 -30.54 9.32
CA LEU A 710 12.33 -29.11 9.00
C LEU A 710 11.87 -28.91 7.56
N GLU A 711 12.24 -29.80 6.65
CA GLU A 711 11.76 -29.78 5.27
C GLU A 711 10.23 -29.80 5.16
N LYS A 712 9.56 -30.73 5.87
CA LYS A 712 8.10 -30.76 5.92
C LYS A 712 7.51 -29.50 6.55
N ARG A 713 8.21 -28.91 7.51
CA ARG A 713 7.78 -27.67 8.16
C ARG A 713 7.88 -26.45 7.25
N ARG A 714 8.88 -26.40 6.36
CA ARG A 714 8.98 -25.34 5.34
C ARG A 714 7.82 -25.41 4.37
N ALA A 715 7.55 -26.59 3.82
CA ALA A 715 6.37 -26.82 2.97
C ALA A 715 5.05 -26.44 3.68
N ARG A 716 4.91 -26.77 4.97
CA ARG A 716 3.77 -26.31 5.78
C ARG A 716 3.73 -24.78 5.90
N GLY A 717 4.86 -24.12 6.07
CA GLY A 717 4.97 -22.66 6.11
C GLY A 717 4.47 -22.01 4.82
N ASP A 718 4.83 -22.58 3.67
CA ASP A 718 4.37 -22.10 2.36
C ASP A 718 2.84 -22.26 2.22
N LEU A 719 2.30 -23.42 2.61
CA LEU A 719 0.85 -23.66 2.61
C LEU A 719 0.09 -22.68 3.54
N ILE A 720 0.64 -22.38 4.71
CA ILE A 720 0.06 -21.38 5.62
C ILE A 720 0.08 -20.01 4.97
N GLN A 721 1.19 -19.62 4.34
CA GLN A 721 1.30 -18.33 3.67
C GLN A 721 0.31 -18.22 2.50
N GLN A 722 0.14 -19.28 1.72
CA GLN A 722 -0.89 -19.37 0.67
C GLN A 722 -2.31 -19.22 1.24
N TYR A 723 -2.62 -19.90 2.35
CA TYR A 723 -3.91 -19.77 3.02
C TYR A 723 -4.15 -18.32 3.47
N ARG A 724 -3.15 -17.66 4.05
CA ARG A 724 -3.23 -16.25 4.46
C ARG A 724 -3.51 -15.32 3.29
N PHE A 725 -2.95 -15.58 2.10
CA PHE A 725 -3.30 -14.84 0.89
C PHE A 725 -4.74 -15.09 0.43
N LYS A 726 -5.18 -16.36 0.40
CA LYS A 726 -6.55 -16.73 -0.02
C LYS A 726 -7.62 -16.10 0.88
N GLN A 727 -7.33 -15.97 2.18
CA GLN A 727 -8.23 -15.35 3.15
C GLN A 727 -8.09 -13.82 3.25
N ASN A 728 -7.29 -13.18 2.39
CA ASN A 728 -6.97 -11.74 2.47
C ASN A 728 -6.41 -11.29 3.84
N ILE A 729 -5.80 -12.22 4.59
CA ILE A 729 -5.10 -11.93 5.85
C ILE A 729 -3.80 -11.21 5.54
N ASP A 730 -3.08 -11.64 4.51
CA ASP A 730 -1.89 -10.94 4.01
C ASP A 730 -2.14 -10.45 2.58
N GLN A 731 -1.75 -9.22 2.27
CA GLN A 731 -1.94 -8.61 0.95
C GLN A 731 -0.60 -8.32 0.27
N ILE A 732 -0.47 -8.73 -1.00
CA ILE A 732 0.73 -8.55 -1.83
C ILE A 732 0.36 -7.84 -3.13
N ASN A 733 1.21 -6.90 -3.53
CA ASN A 733 1.19 -6.26 -4.84
C ASN A 733 2.24 -6.93 -5.75
N TRP A 734 1.82 -7.93 -6.53
CA TRP A 734 2.70 -8.63 -7.45
C TRP A 734 3.18 -7.71 -8.59
N TYR A 735 4.47 -7.77 -8.92
CA TYR A 735 5.12 -7.09 -10.03
C TYR A 735 4.67 -7.64 -11.38
N LYS A 736 4.51 -8.97 -11.48
CA LYS A 736 3.83 -9.63 -12.61
C LYS A 736 2.73 -10.52 -12.04
N ASN A 737 1.49 -10.32 -12.50
CA ASN A 737 0.39 -11.19 -12.06
C ASN A 737 0.71 -12.66 -12.43
N PRO A 738 0.57 -13.61 -11.49
CA PRO A 738 0.65 -15.02 -11.79
C PRO A 738 -0.22 -15.39 -12.99
N LYS A 739 0.37 -16.02 -14.01
CA LYS A 739 -0.43 -16.60 -15.10
C LYS A 739 -1.02 -17.93 -14.62
N PRO A 740 -2.31 -18.21 -14.86
CA PRO A 740 -2.85 -19.55 -14.63
C PRO A 740 -2.16 -20.54 -15.57
N ALA A 741 -1.73 -21.68 -15.04
CA ALA A 741 -1.12 -22.72 -15.84
C ALA A 741 -2.15 -23.27 -16.85
N SER A 742 -1.88 -23.07 -18.14
CA SER A 742 -2.66 -23.70 -19.22
C SER A 742 -2.31 -25.18 -19.29
N SER A 743 -3.33 -26.04 -19.10
CA SER A 743 -3.38 -27.48 -19.42
C SER A 743 -2.27 -28.36 -18.86
N VAL A 744 -2.54 -28.99 -17.70
CA VAL A 744 -1.90 -30.25 -17.32
C VAL A 744 -2.46 -31.34 -18.23
N THR A 745 -1.65 -31.80 -19.18
CA THR A 745 -1.91 -33.07 -19.88
C THR A 745 -1.82 -34.21 -18.87
N SER A 746 -2.83 -35.07 -18.90
CA SER A 746 -3.00 -36.26 -18.09
C SER A 746 -1.85 -37.25 -18.25
N SER A 747 -0.87 -37.18 -17.36
CA SER A 747 -0.10 -38.33 -16.89
C SER A 747 0.20 -38.09 -15.40
N GLY A 748 0.03 -39.15 -14.60
CA GLY A 748 0.01 -39.10 -13.13
C GLY A 748 1.28 -38.55 -12.46
N PRO A 749 1.29 -38.47 -11.11
CA PRO A 749 2.31 -37.77 -10.35
C PRO A 749 3.66 -38.50 -10.44
N ALA A 750 4.45 -38.15 -11.45
CA ALA A 750 5.85 -38.50 -11.52
C ALA A 750 6.65 -37.37 -10.85
N PHE A 751 6.96 -37.56 -9.57
CA PHE A 751 8.21 -37.06 -9.03
C PHE A 751 9.34 -37.65 -9.88
N SER A 752 9.94 -36.86 -10.79
CA SER A 752 11.20 -37.25 -11.45
C SER A 752 12.25 -36.17 -11.24
N ASN A 753 13.13 -36.46 -10.30
CA ASN A 753 14.57 -36.19 -10.24
C ASN A 753 15.18 -35.04 -11.05
N SER A 754 15.92 -34.22 -10.30
CA SER A 754 17.01 -33.30 -10.68
C SER A 754 16.62 -31.95 -11.32
N PRO A 755 16.63 -30.84 -10.56
CA PRO A 755 16.64 -29.51 -11.15
C PRO A 755 18.03 -29.23 -11.74
N LYS A 756 18.07 -28.91 -13.04
CA LYS A 756 19.26 -28.37 -13.69
C LYS A 756 19.62 -27.01 -13.06
N ALA A 757 20.92 -26.77 -12.95
CA ALA A 757 21.56 -25.71 -12.19
C ALA A 757 21.39 -24.28 -12.78
N ASP A 758 20.17 -23.76 -12.83
CA ASP A 758 19.93 -22.34 -13.11
C ASP A 758 19.08 -21.69 -12.00
N THR A 759 19.72 -20.83 -11.20
CA THR A 759 19.14 -20.10 -10.05
C THR A 759 17.88 -19.31 -10.43
N SER A 760 17.80 -18.83 -11.68
CA SER A 760 16.69 -18.02 -12.18
C SER A 760 15.41 -18.82 -12.44
N GLN A 761 15.55 -20.09 -12.83
CA GLN A 761 14.43 -20.97 -13.12
C GLN A 761 13.85 -21.58 -11.85
N TYR A 762 14.69 -21.89 -10.86
CA TYR A 762 14.23 -22.42 -9.56
C TYR A 762 13.46 -21.40 -8.71
N LEU A 763 13.91 -20.13 -8.66
CA LEU A 763 13.18 -19.05 -7.94
C LEU A 763 11.83 -18.75 -8.60
N LYS A 764 11.80 -18.80 -9.95
CA LYS A 764 10.57 -18.71 -10.72
C LYS A 764 9.68 -19.92 -10.47
N GLU A 765 10.21 -21.15 -10.42
CA GLU A 765 9.49 -22.38 -10.08
C GLU A 765 9.04 -22.44 -8.62
N GLN A 766 9.67 -21.73 -7.68
CA GLN A 766 9.27 -21.62 -6.27
C GLN A 766 8.13 -20.64 -6.06
N ILE A 767 8.24 -19.45 -6.65
CA ILE A 767 7.13 -18.50 -6.71
C ILE A 767 6.01 -19.11 -7.56
N GLU A 768 6.32 -19.72 -8.70
CA GLU A 768 5.38 -20.52 -9.48
C GLU A 768 4.91 -21.78 -8.75
N LEU A 769 5.60 -22.37 -7.77
CA LEU A 769 5.08 -23.49 -6.95
C LEU A 769 4.05 -22.94 -5.95
N ILE A 770 4.36 -21.81 -5.31
CA ILE A 770 3.43 -21.03 -4.49
C ILE A 770 2.21 -20.59 -5.32
N LEU A 771 2.39 -20.32 -6.63
CA LEU A 771 1.35 -19.88 -7.58
C LEU A 771 0.71 -21.02 -8.43
N ASN A 772 1.31 -22.21 -8.54
CA ASN A 772 0.82 -23.37 -9.30
C ASN A 772 0.09 -24.34 -8.37
N GLU A 773 0.52 -24.48 -7.12
CA GLU A 773 -0.33 -25.07 -6.07
C GLU A 773 -1.59 -24.22 -5.82
N TRP A 774 -1.51 -22.91 -6.11
CA TRP A 774 -2.67 -22.00 -6.17
C TRP A 774 -3.75 -22.49 -7.16
N ASN A 775 -3.37 -23.27 -8.20
CA ASN A 775 -4.27 -23.82 -9.20
C ASN A 775 -4.54 -25.34 -9.06
N ILE A 776 -3.77 -26.08 -8.24
CA ILE A 776 -3.87 -27.56 -8.14
C ILE A 776 -4.55 -28.04 -6.85
N SER A 777 -4.73 -27.20 -5.82
CA SER A 777 -5.23 -27.66 -4.52
C SER A 777 -6.74 -27.49 -4.31
N ASP A 778 -7.60 -28.01 -5.20
CA ASP A 778 -9.06 -28.00 -5.00
C ASP A 778 -9.61 -29.32 -4.40
N LYS A 779 -8.75 -30.33 -4.12
CA LYS A 779 -9.23 -31.65 -3.64
C LYS A 779 -8.48 -32.31 -2.48
N THR A 780 -7.36 -31.76 -1.97
CA THR A 780 -6.53 -32.47 -0.96
C THR A 780 -6.24 -31.72 0.34
N LEU A 781 -6.69 -30.47 0.49
CA LEU A 781 -6.43 -29.67 1.71
C LEU A 781 -7.49 -29.82 2.81
N SER A 782 -8.61 -30.50 2.55
CA SER A 782 -9.71 -30.63 3.52
C SER A 782 -9.47 -31.66 4.63
N THR A 783 -8.47 -32.55 4.51
CA THR A 783 -8.33 -33.69 5.43
C THR A 783 -7.17 -33.61 6.43
N ASN A 784 -6.22 -32.67 6.30
CA ASN A 784 -5.00 -32.66 7.15
C ASN A 784 -4.70 -31.35 7.90
N ILE A 785 -5.66 -30.41 7.97
CA ILE A 785 -5.48 -29.16 8.71
C ILE A 785 -6.52 -29.07 9.82
N VAL A 786 -6.27 -29.77 10.94
CA VAL A 786 -6.90 -29.43 12.23
C VAL A 786 -6.09 -28.28 12.82
N VAL A 787 -6.46 -27.05 12.48
CA VAL A 787 -5.93 -25.84 13.14
C VAL A 787 -6.72 -25.64 14.43
N LYS A 788 -6.06 -25.79 15.58
CA LYS A 788 -6.57 -25.25 16.84
C LYS A 788 -6.44 -23.73 16.76
N GLU A 789 -7.57 -23.02 16.84
CA GLU A 789 -7.67 -21.54 16.76
C GLU A 789 -6.78 -20.81 17.78
N ASN A 790 -6.37 -21.47 18.87
CA ASN A 790 -5.58 -20.87 19.94
C ASN A 790 -4.09 -20.60 19.63
N GLU A 791 -3.55 -21.02 18.47
CA GLU A 791 -2.15 -20.75 18.10
C GLU A 791 -1.98 -19.58 17.11
N LEU A 792 -3.07 -19.09 16.49
CA LEU A 792 -3.03 -17.98 15.52
C LEU A 792 -2.94 -16.59 16.17
N SER A 793 -3.25 -16.47 17.47
CA SER A 793 -3.36 -15.18 18.18
C SER A 793 -2.06 -14.68 18.81
N ASN A 794 -1.02 -15.51 18.90
CA ASN A 794 0.24 -15.13 19.57
C ASN A 794 1.24 -14.38 18.67
N ASP A 795 1.05 -14.36 17.34
CA ASP A 795 2.01 -13.75 16.41
C ASP A 795 1.87 -12.21 16.27
N GLU A 796 0.73 -11.62 16.63
CA GLU A 796 0.55 -10.16 16.54
C GLU A 796 1.31 -9.38 17.62
N ASN A 797 1.54 -9.98 18.80
CA ASN A 797 2.22 -9.31 19.92
C ASN A 797 3.76 -9.46 19.91
N HIS A 798 4.29 -10.36 19.09
CA HIS A 798 5.74 -10.54 18.95
C HIS A 798 6.40 -9.56 17.94
N CYS A 799 5.61 -8.92 17.07
CA CYS A 799 6.13 -7.98 16.06
C CYS A 799 6.78 -6.71 16.62
N VAL A 800 6.52 -6.31 17.87
CA VAL A 800 7.22 -5.18 18.50
C VAL A 800 8.66 -5.54 18.88
N PHE A 801 8.98 -6.82 19.05
CA PHE A 801 10.32 -7.29 19.42
C PHE A 801 11.10 -7.92 18.25
N PHE A 802 10.48 -8.23 17.12
CA PHE A 802 11.22 -8.78 15.95
C PHE A 802 11.60 -7.75 14.88
N ALA A 803 11.11 -6.50 14.98
CA ALA A 803 11.74 -5.35 14.33
C ALA A 803 13.08 -4.93 14.99
N SER A 804 13.54 -5.66 16.03
CA SER A 804 14.94 -5.64 16.43
C SER A 804 15.69 -6.74 15.71
N GLY A 805 16.51 -6.35 14.73
CA GLY A 805 17.57 -7.22 14.26
C GLY A 805 18.44 -7.66 15.44
N GLN A 806 18.28 -8.92 15.84
CA GLN A 806 19.36 -9.71 16.46
C GLN A 806 20.34 -10.13 15.38
#